data_AF-A0A428QKC0-F1
#
_entry.id   AF-A0A428QKC0-F1
#
_cell.length_a   1.000
_cell.length_b   1.000
_cell.length_c   1.000
_cell.angle_alpha   90.00
_cell.angle_beta   90.00
_cell.angle_gamma   90.00
#
_symmetry.space_group_name_H-M   'P 1'
#
loop_
_entity.id
_entity.type
_entity.pdbx_description
1 polymer ?
#
loop_
_entity_poly.entity_id
_entity_poly.type
_entity_poly.pdbx_seq_one_letter_code
_entity_poly.pdbx_strand_id
1 'polypeptide(L)'
;MSPPQLYWRKFTRDGTFDQDTLADGKFLAENFTDFFGRWLQEGDNSKVSTCHDLVMKFWDDIKEFQNLPWITLEDDDPLSAINTNPGDLEDDIKRGVDRWFDTRRLLDYFSSAGQIKENPSNLPRWVAHLFLTTTINIGSALSNGSGEKYILPPNHLYDSELLSTVSTNLMPKLPQILFDESDYKQAVKNLQLCILVSADDGEEADITLPWNFLGGDRRDDPKLENLRFMKLQENSEGLSPFNILHASHEDALGVQKMQSIQKLPDSNSTAPESFIGLFSAQTFNAIMMVDFWNPIYSWKRGILMQYVPLDTRFDGKEYDLDARFIEKVKSSPNAKITDTPEYEFLQLLNAKPETHQKAILAYFEAIQARMKKDPVGTLEDYLTLAESRRRIYRPLPLDEFGPTMPFALKYPDPNVPMYLEMTPNGTTRDIPPRGRTFLSKWTSTLSGVDPQILPSKEDEPSKAPVAIDALPKPSGLAAPCQATASQGGSGPSKGCPFMSAKSTAKSTSGNTSAKVASVIITPEKSPTWTDDILPLIQTPYWISGDPAKKGQGWIAMMIKWGNWNLASYDDVKERAVSIYRHLRTKSMPITGNPQNYWPEEALETFRNWVNAGFPRDSSDSPSPEILIPKPIDAQETFKIRRDIMSLSREELAVYQSKLDDILQVGALGSKWQELGQLHAYWCLHYQEATFLWHRAYLLYVEKLIGFPIPYWNGYASEAADPTSSFAGIPPMFLEDKYIHPVDKSERPNPLKFALALNGHSKSGKGEFVTRSSTLTEGPSSRHWKRTIGLFKLYHRQIEHALRQSTYTSSHTAEHSGVPWAYITTFSDHQKNKLYPYRFDFDGLFEQVHDNFHGWVGPDMADNTYTAFDPIFLSYHANMDRLAGIFIDAHPESQFTSGFPLQPFINNGTDISYDDPRRWCYTTIGDMAKDTRSLGYMYAAPASPDAVTPPSAAERGILSPRATGGRAISLPPGILGQPEAKQGNGAIKPTTASLFEKEPSVVFTEVGCTTSSYRIDVFTAGAQSLVPDVTTNPDFIGQVTRIGMGRGRQGDGPPNSGRCRKPAATRVLPAGEFKEKLSGESDVKIVVTNLETGEEVAEGEYAKMPGFIPKVVWLAK
;
A
#
# COMPACT_ATOMS: atom_id res chain seq x y z
N MET A 1 -2.36 -6.24 -54.97
CA MET A 1 -2.10 -6.45 -53.53
C MET A 1 -3.42 -6.77 -52.89
N SER A 2 -3.51 -7.92 -52.22
CA SER A 2 -4.73 -8.32 -51.51
C SER A 2 -4.80 -7.59 -50.17
N PRO A 3 -5.99 -7.16 -49.71
CA PRO A 3 -6.14 -6.48 -48.41
C PRO A 3 -5.80 -7.43 -47.24
N PRO A 4 -5.32 -6.90 -46.09
CA PRO A 4 -4.93 -7.71 -44.95
C PRO A 4 -6.14 -8.48 -44.40
N GLN A 5 -5.94 -9.76 -44.14
CA GLN A 5 -6.94 -10.66 -43.59
C GLN A 5 -6.94 -10.54 -42.05
N LEU A 6 -8.04 -10.00 -41.49
CA LEU A 6 -8.24 -9.86 -40.05
C LEU A 6 -8.94 -11.10 -39.49
N TYR A 7 -8.55 -11.54 -38.29
CA TYR A 7 -9.10 -12.72 -37.62
C TYR A 7 -9.60 -12.34 -36.23
N TRP A 8 -10.62 -13.05 -35.72
CA TRP A 8 -11.07 -12.92 -34.35
C TRP A 8 -11.02 -14.26 -33.64
N ARG A 9 -10.65 -14.20 -32.36
CA ARG A 9 -10.35 -15.36 -31.53
C ARG A 9 -11.54 -15.67 -30.63
N LYS A 10 -12.10 -16.87 -30.77
CA LYS A 10 -13.11 -17.38 -29.83
C LYS A 10 -12.41 -18.15 -28.73
N PHE A 11 -12.42 -17.58 -27.54
CA PHE A 11 -11.83 -18.17 -26.35
C PHE A 11 -12.71 -19.31 -25.85
N THR A 12 -12.30 -20.56 -26.02
CA THR A 12 -13.10 -21.74 -25.68
C THR A 12 -13.16 -21.98 -24.18
N ARG A 13 -12.23 -21.38 -23.40
CA ARG A 13 -12.16 -21.37 -21.91
C ARG A 13 -12.32 -22.74 -21.24
N ASP A 14 -12.15 -23.82 -21.99
CA ASP A 14 -12.22 -25.20 -21.54
C ASP A 14 -10.85 -25.90 -21.63
N GLY A 15 -9.79 -25.14 -21.89
CA GLY A 15 -8.40 -25.63 -21.96
C GLY A 15 -8.01 -26.20 -23.32
N THR A 16 -8.90 -26.17 -24.32
CA THR A 16 -8.52 -26.38 -25.72
C THR A 16 -7.99 -25.08 -26.35
N PHE A 17 -7.23 -25.18 -27.44
CA PHE A 17 -6.71 -23.98 -28.13
C PHE A 17 -7.86 -23.08 -28.60
N ASP A 18 -7.74 -21.78 -28.31
CA ASP A 18 -8.66 -20.78 -28.81
C ASP A 18 -8.71 -20.85 -30.34
N GLN A 19 -9.92 -20.77 -30.91
CA GLN A 19 -10.08 -20.83 -32.36
C GLN A 19 -10.02 -19.44 -32.96
N ASP A 20 -9.02 -19.20 -33.80
CA ASP A 20 -8.96 -18.04 -34.66
C ASP A 20 -9.79 -18.28 -35.92
N THR A 21 -10.81 -17.45 -36.11
CA THR A 21 -11.66 -17.48 -37.30
C THR A 21 -11.42 -16.20 -38.09
N LEU A 22 -11.28 -16.31 -39.42
CA LEU A 22 -11.17 -15.12 -40.27
C LEU A 22 -12.40 -14.24 -40.07
N ALA A 23 -12.18 -12.98 -39.71
CA ALA A 23 -13.23 -12.00 -39.47
C ALA A 23 -13.94 -11.71 -40.78
N ASP A 24 -15.15 -12.25 -40.90
CA ASP A 24 -15.99 -12.00 -42.05
C ASP A 24 -16.55 -10.57 -42.02
N GLY A 25 -17.11 -10.13 -43.16
CA GLY A 25 -17.62 -8.76 -43.29
C GLY A 25 -18.73 -8.40 -42.29
N LYS A 26 -19.39 -9.40 -41.70
CA LYS A 26 -20.43 -9.20 -40.68
C LYS A 26 -19.83 -9.01 -39.30
N PHE A 27 -18.84 -9.82 -38.91
CA PHE A 27 -18.11 -9.69 -37.64
C PHE A 27 -17.40 -8.34 -37.53
N LEU A 28 -16.74 -7.90 -38.61
CA LEU A 28 -16.08 -6.58 -38.66
C LEU A 28 -17.10 -5.44 -38.51
N ALA A 29 -18.26 -5.53 -39.17
CA ALA A 29 -19.32 -4.54 -39.05
C ALA A 29 -20.04 -4.54 -37.68
N GLU A 30 -19.99 -5.64 -36.93
CA GLU A 30 -20.61 -5.75 -35.61
C GLU A 30 -19.66 -5.36 -34.45
N ASN A 31 -18.35 -5.63 -34.57
CA ASN A 31 -17.38 -5.55 -33.46
C ASN A 31 -16.20 -4.59 -33.70
N PHE A 32 -15.86 -4.30 -34.95
CA PHE A 32 -14.87 -3.28 -35.34
C PHE A 32 -15.57 -2.00 -35.75
N THR A 33 -16.45 -1.56 -34.88
CA THR A 33 -17.11 -0.29 -35.07
C THR A 33 -16.53 0.71 -34.12
N ASP A 34 -16.31 1.88 -34.68
CA ASP A 34 -16.11 3.14 -34.01
C ASP A 34 -16.98 3.25 -32.74
N PHE A 35 -16.46 2.81 -31.60
CA PHE A 35 -17.19 2.82 -30.33
C PHE A 35 -17.53 4.27 -29.98
N PHE A 36 -16.58 5.18 -30.15
CA PHE A 36 -16.80 6.60 -29.93
C PHE A 36 -17.71 7.21 -30.98
N GLY A 37 -17.60 6.85 -32.26
CA GLY A 37 -18.52 7.34 -33.29
C GLY A 37 -19.94 6.80 -33.15
N ARG A 38 -20.14 5.54 -32.72
CA ARG A 38 -21.47 5.00 -32.40
C ARG A 38 -22.01 5.59 -31.10
N TRP A 39 -21.18 5.71 -30.08
CA TRP A 39 -21.52 6.34 -28.79
C TRP A 39 -21.90 7.81 -28.96
N LEU A 40 -21.17 8.57 -29.81
CA LEU A 40 -21.51 9.94 -30.22
C LEU A 40 -22.68 10.00 -31.23
N GLN A 41 -23.21 8.88 -31.72
CA GLN A 41 -24.38 8.84 -32.59
C GLN A 41 -25.64 8.33 -31.88
N GLU A 42 -25.53 7.93 -30.59
CA GLU A 42 -26.62 7.37 -29.80
C GLU A 42 -27.22 8.38 -28.80
N GLY A 43 -28.52 8.64 -28.91
CA GLY A 43 -29.30 9.40 -27.93
C GLY A 43 -28.75 10.81 -27.62
N ASP A 44 -28.75 11.20 -26.35
CA ASP A 44 -28.22 12.49 -25.90
C ASP A 44 -26.68 12.57 -25.96
N ASN A 45 -25.98 11.46 -26.16
CA ASN A 45 -24.53 11.47 -26.33
C ASN A 45 -24.11 12.07 -27.68
N SER A 46 -25.04 12.13 -28.65
CA SER A 46 -24.87 12.92 -29.88
C SER A 46 -24.79 14.44 -29.67
N LYS A 47 -25.03 14.90 -28.45
CA LYS A 47 -24.88 16.29 -28.03
C LYS A 47 -23.54 16.54 -27.32
N VAL A 48 -22.76 15.50 -27.01
CA VAL A 48 -21.41 15.62 -26.45
C VAL A 48 -20.53 16.26 -27.51
N SER A 49 -20.10 17.49 -27.25
CA SER A 49 -19.38 18.32 -28.22
C SER A 49 -18.01 18.77 -27.71
N THR A 50 -17.64 18.37 -26.49
CA THR A 50 -16.54 18.94 -25.73
C THR A 50 -15.80 17.89 -24.90
N CYS A 51 -14.55 18.18 -24.52
CA CYS A 51 -13.73 17.25 -23.75
C CYS A 51 -14.25 17.08 -22.30
N HIS A 52 -14.82 18.12 -21.69
CA HIS A 52 -15.44 17.97 -20.37
C HIS A 52 -16.76 17.19 -20.47
N ASP A 53 -17.63 17.37 -21.47
CA ASP A 53 -18.82 16.51 -21.60
C ASP A 53 -18.45 15.03 -21.79
N LEU A 54 -17.31 14.77 -22.45
CA LEU A 54 -16.76 13.42 -22.59
C LEU A 54 -16.20 12.90 -21.26
N VAL A 55 -15.30 13.65 -20.59
CA VAL A 55 -14.65 13.25 -19.33
C VAL A 55 -15.66 13.13 -18.18
N MET A 56 -16.63 14.04 -18.11
CA MET A 56 -17.68 14.08 -17.08
C MET A 56 -18.69 12.94 -17.23
N LYS A 57 -18.80 12.32 -18.42
CA LYS A 57 -19.54 11.06 -18.60
C LYS A 57 -18.82 9.85 -17.99
N PHE A 58 -17.53 9.98 -17.67
CA PHE A 58 -16.66 8.92 -17.14
C PHE A 58 -15.96 9.29 -15.81
N TRP A 59 -16.46 10.30 -15.07
CA TRP A 59 -15.91 10.71 -13.77
C TRP A 59 -17.00 10.77 -12.68
N ASP A 60 -16.78 10.14 -11.52
CA ASP A 60 -17.84 9.83 -10.54
C ASP A 60 -17.92 10.76 -9.31
N ASP A 61 -16.82 11.37 -8.87
CA ASP A 61 -16.75 12.04 -7.55
C ASP A 61 -16.23 13.48 -7.64
N ILE A 62 -17.11 14.38 -8.06
CA ILE A 62 -16.78 15.77 -8.40
C ILE A 62 -16.90 16.74 -7.21
N LYS A 63 -17.61 16.35 -6.14
CA LYS A 63 -17.97 17.23 -5.03
C LYS A 63 -16.80 17.55 -4.11
N GLU A 64 -15.87 16.63 -3.88
CA GLU A 64 -14.66 16.95 -3.10
C GLU A 64 -13.82 18.01 -3.83
N PHE A 65 -13.68 17.92 -5.16
CA PHE A 65 -12.91 18.87 -5.96
C PHE A 65 -13.59 20.24 -6.13
N GLN A 66 -14.94 20.26 -6.21
CA GLN A 66 -15.77 21.48 -6.14
C GLN A 66 -15.73 22.16 -4.77
N ASN A 67 -15.37 21.43 -3.71
CA ASN A 67 -15.30 21.95 -2.35
C ASN A 67 -13.86 22.26 -1.88
N LEU A 68 -12.84 22.14 -2.75
CA LEU A 68 -11.47 22.57 -2.46
C LEU A 68 -11.37 24.08 -2.72
N PRO A 69 -11.33 24.94 -1.68
CA PRO A 69 -11.43 26.40 -1.85
C PRO A 69 -10.22 27.03 -2.57
N TRP A 70 -9.19 26.23 -2.88
CA TRP A 70 -7.99 26.64 -3.61
C TRP A 70 -7.97 26.20 -5.08
N ILE A 71 -8.95 25.42 -5.56
CA ILE A 71 -9.03 25.01 -6.98
C ILE A 71 -10.28 25.55 -7.67
N THR A 72 -11.40 25.70 -6.96
CA THR A 72 -12.71 26.09 -7.52
C THR A 72 -13.33 27.29 -6.79
N LEU A 73 -14.18 28.06 -7.50
CA LEU A 73 -15.02 29.10 -6.89
C LEU A 73 -16.37 28.49 -6.47
N GLU A 74 -17.04 29.10 -5.48
CA GLU A 74 -18.44 28.80 -5.19
C GLU A 74 -19.26 28.98 -6.50
N ASP A 75 -19.97 27.93 -6.90
CA ASP A 75 -20.82 27.82 -8.11
C ASP A 75 -20.13 27.51 -9.46
N ASP A 76 -18.81 27.32 -9.53
CA ASP A 76 -18.11 26.90 -10.77
C ASP A 76 -17.89 25.37 -10.86
N ASP A 77 -18.17 24.77 -12.03
CA ASP A 77 -17.84 23.37 -12.30
C ASP A 77 -16.30 23.19 -12.42
N PRO A 78 -15.70 22.11 -11.90
CA PRO A 78 -14.25 22.03 -11.68
C PRO A 78 -13.40 21.93 -12.95
N LEU A 79 -14.04 21.72 -14.11
CA LEU A 79 -13.44 21.78 -15.44
C LEU A 79 -14.33 22.57 -16.41
N SER A 80 -15.24 23.43 -15.91
CA SER A 80 -16.19 24.19 -16.76
C SER A 80 -15.50 25.05 -17.81
N ALA A 81 -14.30 25.56 -17.50
CA ALA A 81 -13.46 26.35 -18.39
C ALA A 81 -12.76 25.53 -19.48
N ILE A 82 -12.47 24.25 -19.22
CA ILE A 82 -11.83 23.31 -20.18
C ILE A 82 -12.86 22.78 -21.18
N ASN A 83 -14.15 22.90 -20.86
CA ASN A 83 -15.23 22.44 -21.69
C ASN A 83 -15.31 23.19 -23.04
N THR A 84 -14.74 24.38 -23.16
CA THR A 84 -14.79 25.15 -24.42
C THR A 84 -13.58 24.96 -25.33
N ASN A 85 -12.40 24.64 -24.79
CA ASN A 85 -11.16 24.51 -25.56
C ASN A 85 -10.07 23.74 -24.78
N PRO A 86 -9.49 22.64 -25.32
CA PRO A 86 -8.36 21.94 -24.71
C PRO A 86 -7.11 22.83 -24.48
N GLY A 87 -7.02 23.97 -25.17
CA GLY A 87 -5.98 24.98 -24.93
C GLY A 87 -6.05 25.69 -23.58
N ASP A 88 -7.18 25.60 -22.87
CA ASP A 88 -7.40 26.33 -21.61
C ASP A 88 -6.97 25.52 -20.36
N LEU A 89 -6.69 24.22 -20.50
CA LEU A 89 -6.25 23.34 -19.40
C LEU A 89 -4.93 23.81 -18.77
N GLU A 90 -3.99 24.29 -19.59
CA GLU A 90 -2.72 24.83 -19.09
C GLU A 90 -2.96 26.07 -18.22
N ASP A 91 -3.81 26.99 -18.69
CA ASP A 91 -4.16 28.20 -17.95
C ASP A 91 -4.88 27.88 -16.63
N ASP A 92 -5.69 26.83 -16.59
CA ASP A 92 -6.36 26.37 -15.37
C ASP A 92 -5.42 25.73 -14.35
N ILE A 93 -4.51 24.88 -14.80
CA ILE A 93 -3.45 24.34 -13.94
C ILE A 93 -2.65 25.50 -13.35
N LYS A 94 -2.26 26.49 -14.17
CA LYS A 94 -1.58 27.70 -13.71
C LYS A 94 -2.39 28.46 -12.66
N ARG A 95 -3.70 28.66 -12.87
CA ARG A 95 -4.61 29.28 -11.88
C ARG A 95 -4.68 28.49 -10.56
N GLY A 96 -4.77 27.17 -10.63
CA GLY A 96 -4.81 26.31 -9.43
C GLY A 96 -3.51 26.38 -8.63
N VAL A 97 -2.36 26.34 -9.30
CA VAL A 97 -1.04 26.50 -8.68
C VAL A 97 -0.91 27.87 -8.01
N ASP A 98 -1.32 28.95 -8.68
CA ASP A 98 -1.31 30.30 -8.13
C ASP A 98 -2.14 30.41 -6.83
N ARG A 99 -3.38 29.90 -6.85
CA ARG A 99 -4.28 29.87 -5.69
C ARG A 99 -3.72 29.03 -4.54
N TRP A 100 -3.08 27.90 -4.84
CA TRP A 100 -2.44 27.07 -3.84
C TRP A 100 -1.31 27.83 -3.14
N PHE A 101 -0.41 28.46 -3.90
CA PHE A 101 0.67 29.24 -3.32
C PHE A 101 0.17 30.49 -2.59
N ASP A 102 -0.89 31.16 -3.04
CA ASP A 102 -1.48 32.27 -2.30
C ASP A 102 -2.06 31.83 -0.96
N THR A 103 -2.82 30.72 -0.97
CA THR A 103 -3.34 30.11 0.26
C THR A 103 -2.21 29.73 1.19
N ARG A 104 -1.16 29.09 0.65
CA ARG A 104 -0.03 28.66 1.45
C ARG A 104 0.77 29.85 2.00
N ARG A 105 0.94 30.89 1.21
CA ARG A 105 1.59 32.15 1.63
C ARG A 105 0.85 32.77 2.80
N LEU A 106 -0.49 32.85 2.73
CA LEU A 106 -1.32 33.34 3.82
C LEU A 106 -1.15 32.49 5.09
N LEU A 107 -1.18 31.16 4.97
CA LEU A 107 -1.04 30.26 6.10
C LEU A 107 0.35 30.27 6.73
N ASP A 108 1.40 30.35 5.93
CA ASP A 108 2.79 30.19 6.40
C ASP A 108 3.38 31.52 6.89
N TYR A 109 3.04 32.66 6.27
CA TYR A 109 3.64 33.97 6.57
C TYR A 109 2.73 34.94 7.31
N PHE A 110 1.41 34.71 7.37
CA PHE A 110 0.48 35.64 8.01
C PHE A 110 -0.29 35.00 9.19
N SER A 111 -0.48 35.78 10.25
CA SER A 111 -1.38 35.43 11.35
C SER A 111 -2.84 35.49 10.91
N SER A 112 -3.76 34.95 11.72
CA SER A 112 -5.21 35.09 11.50
C SER A 112 -5.67 36.56 11.47
N ALA A 113 -4.90 37.48 12.04
CA ALA A 113 -5.14 38.92 11.99
C ALA A 113 -4.53 39.62 10.75
N GLY A 114 -3.95 38.87 9.80
CA GLY A 114 -3.33 39.42 8.60
C GLY A 114 -1.98 40.10 8.82
N GLN A 115 -1.38 39.98 10.01
CA GLN A 115 -0.04 40.49 10.30
C GLN A 115 1.04 39.47 9.91
N ILE A 116 2.18 39.94 9.41
CA ILE A 116 3.35 39.09 9.14
C ILE A 116 3.76 38.37 10.43
N LYS A 117 3.99 37.05 10.33
CA LYS A 117 4.45 36.25 11.46
C LYS A 117 5.91 36.55 11.77
N GLU A 118 6.22 36.63 13.06
CA GLU A 118 7.60 36.71 13.52
C GLU A 118 8.42 35.48 13.09
N ASN A 119 7.83 34.29 13.10
CA ASN A 119 8.47 33.04 12.68
C ASN A 119 7.55 32.31 11.68
N PRO A 120 7.86 32.29 10.38
CA PRO A 120 7.04 31.65 9.36
C PRO A 120 7.28 30.14 9.30
N SER A 121 6.30 29.40 8.80
CA SER A 121 6.34 27.94 8.69
C SER A 121 6.87 27.50 7.30
N ASN A 122 7.41 26.28 7.23
CA ASN A 122 7.83 25.61 5.97
C ASN A 122 8.89 26.33 5.13
N LEU A 123 9.71 27.16 5.77
CA LEU A 123 10.76 27.95 5.13
C LEU A 123 11.64 27.13 4.15
N PRO A 124 12.16 25.93 4.50
CA PRO A 124 13.01 25.18 3.59
C PRO A 124 12.31 24.76 2.29
N ARG A 125 10.99 24.54 2.30
CA ARG A 125 10.24 24.18 1.08
C ARG A 125 10.04 25.39 0.17
N TRP A 126 9.71 26.55 0.74
CA TRP A 126 9.61 27.80 -0.02
C TRP A 126 10.94 28.12 -0.71
N VAL A 127 12.04 28.07 0.03
CA VAL A 127 13.36 28.40 -0.51
C VAL A 127 13.87 27.34 -1.51
N ALA A 128 13.39 26.08 -1.42
CA ALA A 128 13.75 25.05 -2.39
C ALA A 128 13.37 25.42 -3.83
N HIS A 129 12.24 26.09 -4.06
CA HIS A 129 11.82 26.54 -5.40
C HIS A 129 12.82 27.51 -6.07
N LEU A 130 13.66 28.21 -5.29
CA LEU A 130 14.69 29.12 -5.82
C LEU A 130 16.01 28.40 -6.13
N PHE A 131 16.40 27.48 -5.26
CA PHE A 131 17.74 26.86 -5.30
C PHE A 131 17.77 25.49 -5.99
N LEU A 132 16.63 24.81 -6.06
CA LEU A 132 16.49 23.45 -6.58
C LEU A 132 15.47 23.42 -7.70
N THR A 133 15.55 22.38 -8.52
CA THR A 133 14.48 22.02 -9.47
C THR A 133 13.53 21.10 -8.73
N THR A 134 12.42 21.64 -8.21
CA THR A 134 11.47 20.83 -7.42
C THR A 134 10.47 20.13 -8.32
N THR A 135 10.07 20.81 -9.41
CA THR A 135 9.28 20.23 -10.49
C THR A 135 9.85 20.64 -11.85
N ILE A 136 9.46 19.91 -12.89
CA ILE A 136 9.92 20.11 -14.27
C ILE A 136 8.73 20.10 -15.21
N ASN A 137 8.88 20.78 -16.35
CA ASN A 137 7.89 20.76 -17.43
C ASN A 137 8.59 20.45 -18.77
N ILE A 138 7.80 20.20 -19.82
CA ILE A 138 8.30 19.89 -21.17
C ILE A 138 7.97 21.05 -22.10
N GLY A 139 8.95 21.45 -22.91
CA GLY A 139 8.77 22.48 -23.93
C GLY A 139 9.39 22.09 -25.26
N SER A 140 8.97 22.78 -26.32
CA SER A 140 9.49 22.60 -27.68
C SER A 140 9.81 23.94 -28.34
N ALA A 141 10.52 23.90 -29.46
CA ALA A 141 10.80 25.10 -30.25
C ALA A 141 9.55 25.58 -31.01
N LEU A 142 9.35 26.90 -31.02
CA LEU A 142 8.23 27.53 -31.73
C LEU A 142 8.66 27.95 -33.14
N SER A 143 7.78 27.76 -34.13
CA SER A 143 8.00 28.28 -35.48
C SER A 143 7.88 29.80 -35.50
N ASN A 144 8.75 30.49 -36.23
CA ASN A 144 8.73 31.96 -36.37
C ASN A 144 7.65 32.45 -37.36
N GLY A 145 6.53 31.73 -37.50
CA GLY A 145 5.39 32.08 -38.36
C GLY A 145 5.58 31.85 -39.86
N SER A 146 6.81 31.77 -40.37
CA SER A 146 7.10 31.48 -41.80
C SER A 146 7.31 30.00 -42.12
N GLY A 147 7.39 29.13 -41.11
CA GLY A 147 7.59 27.68 -41.28
C GLY A 147 9.04 27.24 -41.56
N GLU A 148 9.96 28.15 -41.89
CA GLU A 148 11.33 27.81 -42.29
C GLU A 148 12.36 27.88 -41.14
N LYS A 149 12.07 28.68 -40.10
CA LYS A 149 12.97 28.91 -38.94
C LYS A 149 12.25 28.71 -37.62
N TYR A 150 12.97 28.15 -36.66
CA TYR A 150 12.48 27.89 -35.32
C TYR A 150 13.21 28.74 -34.28
N ILE A 151 12.50 29.13 -33.22
CA ILE A 151 13.04 29.84 -32.06
C ILE A 151 13.54 28.79 -31.07
N LEU A 152 14.81 28.87 -30.70
CA LEU A 152 15.38 28.02 -29.65
C LEU A 152 14.63 28.28 -28.32
N PRO A 153 14.16 27.25 -27.60
CA PRO A 153 13.40 27.44 -26.38
C PRO A 153 14.19 28.26 -25.34
N PRO A 154 13.68 29.41 -24.85
CA PRO A 154 14.40 30.26 -23.91
C PRO A 154 14.78 29.53 -22.62
N ASN A 155 13.90 28.67 -22.10
CA ASN A 155 14.16 27.85 -20.93
C ASN A 155 15.26 26.79 -21.10
N HIS A 156 15.80 26.61 -22.31
CA HIS A 156 17.02 25.84 -22.49
C HIS A 156 18.26 26.63 -22.02
N LEU A 157 18.22 27.96 -22.20
CA LEU A 157 19.34 28.87 -22.06
C LEU A 157 19.38 29.61 -20.72
N TYR A 158 18.23 29.89 -20.10
CA TYR A 158 18.07 30.58 -18.82
C TYR A 158 16.67 30.33 -18.26
N ASP A 159 16.40 30.66 -17.00
CA ASP A 159 15.09 30.42 -16.37
C ASP A 159 14.09 31.52 -16.75
N SER A 160 13.54 31.42 -17.97
CA SER A 160 12.60 32.41 -18.51
C SER A 160 11.23 32.37 -17.84
N GLU A 161 10.82 31.19 -17.34
CA GLU A 161 9.58 31.02 -16.58
C GLU A 161 9.64 31.83 -15.28
N LEU A 162 10.70 31.67 -14.50
CA LEU A 162 10.89 32.41 -13.25
C LEU A 162 11.10 33.90 -13.50
N LEU A 163 12.02 34.27 -14.41
CA LEU A 163 12.41 35.67 -14.62
C LEU A 163 11.35 36.52 -15.31
N SER A 164 10.35 35.90 -15.97
CA SER A 164 9.17 36.61 -16.47
C SER A 164 8.11 36.84 -15.39
N THR A 165 8.14 36.04 -14.31
CA THR A 165 7.13 36.03 -13.24
C THR A 165 7.53 36.93 -12.06
N VAL A 166 8.83 37.07 -11.78
CA VAL A 166 9.35 37.87 -10.66
C VAL A 166 9.72 39.29 -11.08
N SER A 167 9.43 40.26 -10.21
CA SER A 167 9.91 41.63 -10.39
C SER A 167 11.41 41.72 -10.11
N THR A 168 12.23 41.80 -11.15
CA THR A 168 13.69 41.96 -11.05
C THR A 168 14.23 42.97 -12.06
N ASN A 169 15.31 43.65 -11.70
CA ASN A 169 16.09 44.51 -12.60
C ASN A 169 17.23 43.76 -13.31
N LEU A 170 17.26 42.42 -13.21
CA LEU A 170 18.32 41.60 -13.77
C LEU A 170 18.30 41.52 -15.30
N MET A 171 17.10 41.55 -15.90
CA MET A 171 16.90 41.16 -17.30
C MET A 171 17.05 42.33 -18.28
N PRO A 172 18.06 42.33 -19.17
CA PRO A 172 18.11 43.24 -20.30
C PRO A 172 17.17 42.74 -21.42
N LYS A 173 16.98 43.55 -22.48
CA LYS A 173 16.27 43.11 -23.68
C LYS A 173 17.11 42.04 -24.41
N LEU A 174 16.64 40.80 -24.42
CA LEU A 174 17.35 39.68 -25.04
C LEU A 174 16.95 39.48 -26.51
N PRO A 175 17.91 39.09 -27.37
CA PRO A 175 17.58 38.70 -28.74
C PRO A 175 17.03 37.26 -28.79
N GLN A 176 16.17 36.99 -29.78
CA GLN A 176 15.77 35.60 -30.09
C GLN A 176 16.92 34.86 -30.77
N ILE A 177 17.10 33.59 -30.41
CA ILE A 177 18.03 32.68 -31.07
C ILE A 177 17.23 31.82 -32.05
N LEU A 178 17.58 31.91 -33.34
CA LEU A 178 16.89 31.21 -34.41
C LEU A 178 17.77 30.10 -34.99
N PHE A 179 17.16 29.02 -35.46
CA PHE A 179 17.83 27.96 -36.21
C PHE A 179 16.98 27.49 -37.39
N ASP A 180 17.65 26.93 -38.41
CA ASP A 180 17.02 26.42 -39.62
C ASP A 180 16.63 24.94 -39.45
N GLU A 181 15.47 24.54 -40.00
CA GLU A 181 14.96 23.16 -39.86
C GLU A 181 15.92 22.11 -40.46
N SER A 182 16.60 22.46 -41.55
CA SER A 182 17.57 21.57 -42.21
C SER A 182 18.77 21.27 -41.33
N ASP A 183 19.31 22.29 -40.66
CA ASP A 183 20.48 22.16 -39.78
C ASP A 183 20.11 21.35 -38.54
N TYR A 184 18.91 21.59 -38.01
CA TYR A 184 18.34 20.82 -36.91
C TYR A 184 18.16 19.34 -37.27
N LYS A 185 17.53 19.03 -38.41
CA LYS A 185 17.38 17.63 -38.87
C LYS A 185 18.74 16.95 -39.07
N GLN A 186 19.74 17.69 -39.53
CA GLN A 186 21.11 17.18 -39.64
C GLN A 186 21.71 16.87 -38.27
N ALA A 187 21.56 17.75 -37.27
CA ALA A 187 22.01 17.52 -35.90
C ALA A 187 21.30 16.31 -35.25
N VAL A 188 19.97 16.21 -35.41
CA VAL A 188 19.14 15.09 -34.94
C VAL A 188 19.63 13.75 -35.51
N LYS A 189 19.94 13.73 -36.81
CA LYS A 189 20.51 12.56 -37.47
C LYS A 189 21.94 12.26 -37.00
N ASN A 190 22.75 13.30 -36.79
CA ASN A 190 24.12 13.15 -36.32
C ASN A 190 24.18 12.57 -34.91
N LEU A 191 23.20 12.84 -34.05
CA LEU A 191 23.07 12.28 -32.70
C LEU A 191 22.25 10.98 -32.64
N GLN A 192 21.61 10.58 -33.76
CA GLN A 192 20.69 9.46 -33.83
C GLN A 192 19.60 9.54 -32.75
N LEU A 193 18.93 10.70 -32.68
CA LEU A 193 17.81 10.89 -31.76
C LEU A 193 16.63 10.02 -32.18
N CYS A 194 16.07 9.28 -31.23
CA CYS A 194 14.98 8.33 -31.44
C CYS A 194 13.91 8.49 -30.36
N ILE A 195 12.67 8.17 -30.73
CA ILE A 195 11.63 7.84 -29.73
C ILE A 195 11.72 6.34 -29.49
N LEU A 196 11.98 5.96 -28.24
CA LEU A 196 12.13 4.57 -27.83
C LEU A 196 10.89 4.10 -27.07
N VAL A 197 10.53 2.84 -27.23
CA VAL A 197 9.54 2.16 -26.40
C VAL A 197 10.15 0.86 -25.91
N SER A 198 9.89 0.48 -24.66
CA SER A 198 10.37 -0.80 -24.11
C SER A 198 9.89 -1.95 -24.98
N ALA A 199 10.79 -2.87 -25.34
CA ALA A 199 10.44 -4.07 -26.08
C ALA A 199 9.97 -5.16 -25.10
N ASP A 200 8.81 -5.77 -25.37
CA ASP A 200 8.31 -6.89 -24.59
C ASP A 200 9.18 -8.15 -24.84
N ASP A 201 9.09 -9.15 -23.95
CA ASP A 201 9.92 -10.33 -24.18
C ASP A 201 9.44 -11.13 -25.40
N GLY A 202 10.40 -11.57 -26.21
CA GLY A 202 10.19 -12.21 -27.51
C GLY A 202 9.77 -11.28 -28.67
N GLU A 203 9.61 -9.98 -28.44
CA GLU A 203 9.76 -8.99 -29.51
C GLU A 203 11.25 -8.80 -29.86
N GLU A 204 11.58 -8.60 -31.13
CA GLU A 204 12.96 -8.31 -31.55
C GLU A 204 13.29 -6.85 -31.20
N ALA A 205 14.32 -6.64 -30.38
CA ALA A 205 14.69 -5.30 -29.93
C ALA A 205 15.60 -4.62 -30.96
N ASP A 206 15.20 -3.44 -31.43
CA ASP A 206 16.03 -2.61 -32.34
C ASP A 206 17.30 -2.10 -31.65
N ILE A 207 17.25 -1.92 -30.33
CA ILE A 207 18.41 -1.57 -29.52
C ILE A 207 18.35 -2.18 -28.13
N THR A 208 19.53 -2.60 -27.65
CA THR A 208 19.74 -3.05 -26.28
C THR A 208 20.75 -2.13 -25.61
N LEU A 209 20.35 -1.54 -24.48
CA LEU A 209 21.10 -0.54 -23.74
C LEU A 209 21.44 -1.07 -22.35
N PRO A 210 22.62 -0.79 -21.78
CA PRO A 210 22.90 -1.15 -20.40
C PRO A 210 21.81 -0.64 -19.46
N TRP A 211 21.42 -1.48 -18.52
CA TRP A 211 20.44 -1.19 -17.47
C TRP A 211 20.59 0.16 -16.74
N ASN A 212 21.82 0.68 -16.60
CA ASN A 212 22.16 1.95 -15.95
C ASN A 212 22.19 3.13 -16.94
N PHE A 213 22.07 2.85 -18.23
CA PHE A 213 22.29 3.83 -19.29
C PHE A 213 21.20 4.91 -19.37
N LEU A 214 20.02 4.67 -18.79
CA LEU A 214 18.98 5.68 -18.61
C LEU A 214 19.27 6.66 -17.44
N GLY A 215 20.45 6.61 -16.83
CA GLY A 215 20.95 7.62 -15.89
C GLY A 215 20.80 7.27 -14.41
N GLY A 216 20.44 6.03 -14.07
CA GLY A 216 20.30 5.58 -12.69
C GLY A 216 21.29 4.47 -12.36
N ASP A 217 22.10 4.65 -11.31
CA ASP A 217 22.71 3.52 -10.61
C ASP A 217 21.69 2.95 -9.63
N ARG A 218 21.25 1.73 -9.89
CA ARG A 218 20.37 0.92 -9.03
C ARG A 218 21.03 -0.42 -8.72
N ARG A 219 22.36 -0.50 -8.57
CA ARG A 219 23.01 -1.77 -8.28
C ARG A 219 24.23 -1.71 -7.36
N ASP A 220 24.21 -2.64 -6.41
CA ASP A 220 25.35 -3.50 -6.07
C ASP A 220 25.32 -4.87 -6.82
N ASP A 221 24.31 -5.15 -7.68
CA ASP A 221 24.11 -6.48 -8.30
C ASP A 221 24.64 -6.60 -9.75
N PRO A 222 25.84 -7.13 -10.05
CA PRO A 222 26.35 -7.24 -11.43
C PRO A 222 25.49 -8.04 -12.45
N LYS A 223 24.31 -8.58 -12.10
CA LYS A 223 23.46 -9.43 -12.97
C LYS A 223 22.21 -8.80 -13.65
N LEU A 224 21.87 -7.51 -13.51
CA LEU A 224 20.70 -6.99 -14.27
C LEU A 224 20.95 -7.05 -15.78
N GLU A 225 19.94 -7.51 -16.50
CA GLU A 225 19.92 -7.60 -17.95
C GLU A 225 19.87 -6.20 -18.58
N ASN A 226 20.44 -6.07 -19.78
CA ASN A 226 20.37 -4.83 -20.55
C ASN A 226 18.90 -4.53 -20.93
N LEU A 227 18.52 -3.26 -20.89
CA LEU A 227 17.19 -2.78 -21.29
C LEU A 227 17.03 -2.93 -22.80
N ARG A 228 15.86 -3.41 -23.22
CA ARG A 228 15.53 -3.71 -24.61
C ARG A 228 14.50 -2.70 -25.10
N PHE A 229 14.75 -2.07 -26.24
CA PHE A 229 13.86 -1.06 -26.81
C PHE A 229 13.59 -1.31 -28.29
N MET A 230 12.37 -1.00 -28.72
CA MET A 230 12.02 -0.76 -30.12
C MET A 230 12.12 0.73 -30.41
N LYS A 231 12.51 1.09 -31.64
CA LYS A 231 12.57 2.48 -32.09
C LYS A 231 11.26 2.83 -32.78
N LEU A 232 10.41 3.58 -32.09
CA LEU A 232 9.13 4.05 -32.62
C LEU A 232 9.33 5.09 -33.73
N GLN A 233 10.31 5.97 -33.57
CA GLN A 233 10.75 6.90 -34.61
C GLN A 233 12.27 7.01 -34.62
N GLU A 234 12.87 6.94 -35.81
CA GLU A 234 14.31 7.11 -36.00
C GLU A 234 14.65 8.50 -36.53
N ASN A 235 15.74 9.08 -36.02
CA ASN A 235 16.20 10.42 -36.40
C ASN A 235 15.09 11.48 -36.23
N SER A 236 14.37 11.42 -35.11
CA SER A 236 13.22 12.27 -34.80
C SER A 236 13.13 12.54 -33.29
N GLU A 237 12.64 13.73 -32.93
CA GLU A 237 12.22 14.05 -31.56
C GLU A 237 10.69 14.04 -31.39
N GLY A 238 9.92 13.71 -32.44
CA GLY A 238 8.45 13.77 -32.46
C GLY A 238 7.91 14.86 -33.38
N LEU A 239 6.73 15.41 -33.07
CA LEU A 239 6.02 16.37 -33.93
C LEU A 239 6.60 17.79 -33.91
N SER A 240 7.18 18.21 -32.79
CA SER A 240 7.82 19.53 -32.63
C SER A 240 9.34 19.38 -32.43
N PRO A 241 10.16 20.27 -33.00
CA PRO A 241 11.61 20.21 -32.81
C PRO A 241 12.02 20.68 -31.41
N PHE A 242 13.17 20.19 -30.95
CA PHE A 242 13.85 20.65 -29.75
C PHE A 242 13.05 20.39 -28.47
N ASN A 243 12.63 19.14 -28.25
CA ASN A 243 11.84 18.72 -27.09
C ASN A 243 12.71 18.63 -25.84
N ILE A 244 12.53 19.55 -24.89
CA ILE A 244 13.40 19.71 -23.72
C ILE A 244 12.65 19.60 -22.41
N LEU A 245 13.39 19.27 -21.36
CA LEU A 245 12.99 19.58 -19.99
C LEU A 245 13.32 21.05 -19.69
N HIS A 246 12.38 21.75 -19.04
CA HIS A 246 12.57 23.10 -18.55
C HIS A 246 12.02 23.32 -17.14
N ALA A 247 12.36 24.48 -16.55
CA ALA A 247 11.84 24.94 -15.27
C ALA A 247 10.31 25.05 -15.31
N SER A 248 9.66 24.74 -14.19
CA SER A 248 8.20 24.70 -14.08
C SER A 248 7.61 26.05 -13.68
N HIS A 249 6.36 26.26 -14.05
CA HIS A 249 5.56 27.39 -13.59
C HIS A 249 5.38 27.39 -12.05
N GLU A 250 5.36 26.20 -11.45
CA GLU A 250 5.21 26.03 -10.01
C GLU A 250 6.42 26.56 -9.23
N ASP A 251 7.65 26.22 -9.65
CA ASP A 251 8.87 26.78 -9.06
C ASP A 251 8.87 28.31 -9.20
N ALA A 252 8.50 28.82 -10.39
CA ALA A 252 8.41 30.26 -10.64
C ALA A 252 7.43 30.98 -9.70
N LEU A 253 6.22 30.43 -9.51
CA LEU A 253 5.22 30.98 -8.61
C LEU A 253 5.62 30.89 -7.14
N GLY A 254 6.21 29.77 -6.71
CA GLY A 254 6.72 29.61 -5.35
C GLY A 254 7.74 30.69 -5.00
N VAL A 255 8.69 30.94 -5.90
CA VAL A 255 9.68 32.02 -5.74
C VAL A 255 9.02 33.39 -5.75
N GLN A 256 8.10 33.65 -6.69
CA GLN A 256 7.39 34.93 -6.76
C GLN A 256 6.70 35.24 -5.45
N LYS A 257 5.96 34.28 -4.88
CA LYS A 257 5.15 34.48 -3.68
C LYS A 257 6.00 34.60 -2.41
N MET A 258 7.13 33.90 -2.30
CA MET A 258 8.07 34.09 -1.18
C MET A 258 8.89 35.40 -1.28
N GLN A 259 9.04 35.95 -2.48
CA GLN A 259 9.76 37.20 -2.71
C GLN A 259 8.83 38.42 -2.70
N SER A 260 7.50 38.21 -2.74
CA SER A 260 6.43 39.21 -2.68
C SER A 260 5.46 38.98 -1.51
N ILE A 261 6.00 38.71 -0.31
CA ILE A 261 5.19 38.40 0.88
C ILE A 261 4.24 39.56 1.18
N GLN A 262 4.76 40.77 1.37
CA GLN A 262 3.94 41.95 1.63
C GLN A 262 4.42 43.15 0.79
N LYS A 263 3.48 43.83 0.16
CA LYS A 263 3.75 45.10 -0.54
C LYS A 263 3.99 46.22 0.46
N LEU A 264 5.09 46.95 0.30
CA LEU A 264 5.36 48.13 1.11
C LEU A 264 4.57 49.33 0.57
N PRO A 265 4.03 50.21 1.46
CA PRO A 265 3.35 51.42 1.03
C PRO A 265 4.30 52.32 0.24
N ASP A 266 3.89 52.67 -0.98
CA ASP A 266 4.69 53.49 -1.88
C ASP A 266 4.65 54.96 -1.44
N SER A 267 5.81 55.52 -1.06
CA SER A 267 5.93 56.95 -0.73
C SER A 267 6.44 57.80 -1.90
N ASN A 268 6.81 57.19 -3.04
CA ASN A 268 7.27 57.88 -4.24
C ASN A 268 7.04 57.02 -5.50
N SER A 269 6.01 57.37 -6.29
CA SER A 269 5.44 56.61 -7.40
C SER A 269 6.32 56.41 -8.66
N THR A 270 7.65 56.47 -8.52
CA THR A 270 8.61 56.34 -9.63
C THR A 270 9.59 55.18 -9.45
N ALA A 271 9.56 54.49 -8.31
CA ALA A 271 10.32 53.25 -8.11
C ALA A 271 9.42 52.03 -8.38
N PRO A 272 9.94 50.89 -8.87
CA PRO A 272 9.18 49.65 -8.89
C PRO A 272 8.67 49.32 -7.49
N GLU A 273 7.46 48.78 -7.39
CA GLU A 273 6.82 48.43 -6.13
C GLU A 273 7.79 47.62 -5.25
N SER A 274 8.05 48.09 -4.02
CA SER A 274 8.93 47.38 -3.10
C SER A 274 8.13 46.38 -2.27
N PHE A 275 8.66 45.16 -2.15
CA PHE A 275 8.05 44.08 -1.39
C PHE A 275 8.98 43.61 -0.28
N ILE A 276 8.39 43.21 0.83
CA ILE A 276 9.05 42.36 1.83
C ILE A 276 9.09 40.95 1.25
N GLY A 277 10.28 40.36 1.19
CA GLY A 277 10.51 38.97 0.77
C GLY A 277 11.54 38.29 1.67
N LEU A 278 11.84 37.02 1.37
CA LEU A 278 12.81 36.24 2.13
C LEU A 278 14.27 36.66 1.90
N PHE A 279 14.61 37.10 0.69
CA PHE A 279 15.95 37.59 0.34
C PHE A 279 15.88 39.05 -0.09
N SER A 280 16.94 39.83 0.14
CA SER A 280 17.04 41.16 -0.46
C SER A 280 17.17 41.05 -1.99
N ALA A 281 16.79 42.11 -2.72
CA ALA A 281 16.92 42.12 -4.19
C ALA A 281 18.37 41.87 -4.66
N GLN A 282 19.35 42.34 -3.88
CA GLN A 282 20.77 42.10 -4.14
C GLN A 282 21.12 40.60 -4.02
N THR A 283 20.73 39.96 -2.92
CA THR A 283 20.98 38.53 -2.73
C THR A 283 20.21 37.68 -3.72
N PHE A 284 18.94 38.00 -3.96
CA PHE A 284 18.10 37.31 -4.94
C PHE A 284 18.74 37.33 -6.34
N ASN A 285 19.16 38.51 -6.81
CA ASN A 285 19.84 38.64 -8.10
C ASN A 285 21.16 37.87 -8.14
N ALA A 286 21.92 37.87 -7.05
CA ALA A 286 23.16 37.09 -6.96
C ALA A 286 22.89 35.58 -7.02
N ILE A 287 21.89 35.06 -6.32
CA ILE A 287 21.47 33.65 -6.37
C ILE A 287 21.05 33.28 -7.80
N MET A 288 20.24 34.11 -8.45
CA MET A 288 19.78 33.90 -9.83
C MET A 288 20.92 33.89 -10.85
N MET A 289 21.99 34.65 -10.59
CA MET A 289 23.15 34.70 -11.47
C MET A 289 24.16 33.58 -11.23
N VAL A 290 24.10 32.89 -10.08
CA VAL A 290 24.88 31.67 -9.88
C VAL A 290 24.34 30.64 -10.86
N ASP A 291 25.18 30.27 -11.83
CA ASP A 291 24.84 29.26 -12.83
C ASP A 291 23.60 29.62 -13.70
N PHE A 292 23.44 30.91 -14.00
CA PHE A 292 22.30 31.48 -14.76
C PHE A 292 21.91 30.67 -16.01
N TRP A 293 22.90 30.16 -16.74
CA TRP A 293 22.74 29.43 -18.00
C TRP A 293 22.31 27.96 -17.83
N ASN A 294 22.16 27.48 -16.59
CA ASN A 294 21.63 26.16 -16.25
C ASN A 294 20.36 26.30 -15.38
N PRO A 295 19.19 26.52 -16.03
CA PRO A 295 17.94 26.80 -15.33
C PRO A 295 17.43 25.61 -14.51
N ILE A 296 17.66 24.39 -14.97
CA ILE A 296 17.34 23.16 -14.24
C ILE A 296 18.61 22.40 -13.87
N TYR A 297 18.55 21.68 -12.75
CA TYR A 297 19.65 20.86 -12.23
C TYR A 297 20.95 21.65 -11.97
N SER A 298 20.83 22.92 -11.56
CA SER A 298 21.99 23.71 -11.12
C SER A 298 22.55 23.14 -9.81
N TRP A 299 23.63 22.38 -9.92
CA TRP A 299 24.33 21.84 -8.75
C TRP A 299 24.94 22.94 -7.89
N LYS A 300 25.29 24.09 -8.49
CA LYS A 300 25.85 25.24 -7.76
C LYS A 300 24.82 25.86 -6.83
N ARG A 301 23.59 26.11 -7.33
CA ARG A 301 22.48 26.57 -6.48
C ARG A 301 22.09 25.49 -5.46
N GLY A 302 22.09 24.22 -5.85
CA GLY A 302 21.85 23.11 -4.92
C GLY A 302 22.84 23.00 -3.76
N ILE A 303 24.13 23.31 -3.98
CA ILE A 303 25.12 23.42 -2.89
C ILE A 303 24.81 24.62 -2.00
N LEU A 304 24.47 25.77 -2.57
CA LEU A 304 24.12 26.96 -1.79
C LEU A 304 22.89 26.73 -0.89
N MET A 305 21.93 25.90 -1.32
CA MET A 305 20.76 25.52 -0.49
C MET A 305 21.16 24.96 0.88
N GLN A 306 22.31 24.27 0.98
CA GLN A 306 22.78 23.68 2.24
C GLN A 306 23.18 24.73 3.29
N TYR A 307 23.41 25.98 2.88
CA TYR A 307 23.71 27.10 3.77
C TYR A 307 22.46 27.85 4.24
N VAL A 308 21.29 27.57 3.67
CA VAL A 308 20.02 28.22 4.06
C VAL A 308 19.64 27.79 5.50
N PRO A 309 19.43 28.74 6.42
CA PRO A 309 18.84 28.45 7.74
C PRO A 309 17.48 27.73 7.66
N LEU A 310 17.21 26.84 8.62
CA LEU A 310 15.93 26.11 8.68
C LEU A 310 14.78 27.00 9.19
N ASP A 311 15.12 28.11 9.83
CA ASP A 311 14.21 29.09 10.43
C ASP A 311 14.62 30.52 10.06
N THR A 312 13.71 31.45 10.25
CA THR A 312 13.94 32.88 10.07
C THR A 312 13.08 33.67 11.06
N ARG A 313 13.56 34.85 11.45
CA ARG A 313 12.83 35.76 12.33
C ARG A 313 12.59 37.11 11.64
N PHE A 314 11.35 37.59 11.68
CA PHE A 314 10.99 38.93 11.23
C PHE A 314 11.24 39.94 12.33
N ASP A 315 12.01 41.00 12.04
CA ASP A 315 12.38 42.04 13.02
C ASP A 315 11.42 43.25 13.04
N GLY A 316 10.37 43.22 12.22
CA GLY A 316 9.45 44.33 12.00
C GLY A 316 9.70 45.09 10.68
N LYS A 317 10.81 44.80 9.99
CA LYS A 317 11.15 45.39 8.68
C LYS A 317 11.50 44.32 7.66
N GLU A 318 12.34 43.35 8.02
CA GLU A 318 12.79 42.28 7.14
C GLU A 318 13.00 40.95 7.90
N TYR A 319 13.17 39.88 7.14
CA TYR A 319 13.53 38.56 7.69
C TYR A 319 15.05 38.45 7.85
N ASP A 320 15.52 37.91 8.97
CA ASP A 320 16.95 37.72 9.25
C ASP A 320 17.63 36.63 8.39
N LEU A 321 16.84 35.90 7.60
CA LEU A 321 17.30 34.83 6.70
C LEU A 321 18.44 35.25 5.80
N ASP A 322 18.29 36.41 5.13
CA ASP A 322 19.23 36.91 4.12
C ASP A 322 20.63 37.10 4.71
N ALA A 323 20.71 37.83 5.83
CA ALA A 323 21.97 38.09 6.53
C ALA A 323 22.62 36.80 7.03
N ARG A 324 21.83 35.90 7.63
CA ARG A 324 22.33 34.62 8.18
C ARG A 324 22.80 33.68 7.07
N PHE A 325 22.11 33.66 5.93
CA PHE A 325 22.53 32.90 4.75
C PHE A 325 23.87 33.41 4.21
N ILE A 326 24.00 34.72 3.99
CA ILE A 326 25.25 35.33 3.52
C ILE A 326 26.41 35.05 4.47
N GLU A 327 26.19 35.18 5.79
CA GLU A 327 27.21 34.92 6.80
C GLU A 327 27.69 33.47 6.74
N LYS A 328 26.76 32.51 6.64
CA LYS A 328 27.10 31.09 6.50
C LYS A 328 27.92 30.82 5.23
N VAL A 329 27.56 31.41 4.09
CA VAL A 329 28.34 31.24 2.85
C VAL A 329 29.73 31.88 3.00
N LYS A 330 29.85 33.08 3.59
CA LYS A 330 31.15 33.73 3.88
C LYS A 330 32.05 32.91 4.81
N SER A 331 31.44 32.19 5.75
CA SER A 331 32.16 31.34 6.71
C SER A 331 32.65 30.02 6.10
N SER A 332 32.17 29.65 4.91
CA SER A 332 32.56 28.42 4.24
C SER A 332 34.06 28.43 3.91
N PRO A 333 34.78 27.30 4.09
CA PRO A 333 36.16 27.18 3.63
C PRO A 333 36.28 27.35 2.10
N ASN A 334 35.22 27.07 1.36
CA ASN A 334 35.17 27.21 -0.09
C ASN A 334 34.98 28.67 -0.55
N ALA A 335 34.56 29.57 0.33
CA ALA A 335 34.29 30.98 0.01
C ALA A 335 35.48 31.75 -0.59
N LYS A 336 36.70 31.24 -0.41
CA LYS A 336 37.95 31.84 -0.91
C LYS A 336 38.57 31.09 -2.09
N ILE A 337 37.97 29.96 -2.50
CA ILE A 337 38.49 29.11 -3.57
C ILE A 337 37.79 29.53 -4.87
N THR A 338 38.57 29.98 -5.85
CA THR A 338 38.08 30.33 -7.18
C THR A 338 37.32 29.16 -7.81
N ASP A 339 36.29 29.45 -8.61
CA ASP A 339 35.45 28.46 -9.30
C ASP A 339 34.55 27.58 -8.39
N THR A 340 34.40 27.92 -7.10
CA THR A 340 33.38 27.31 -6.23
C THR A 340 32.06 28.11 -6.25
N PRO A 341 30.90 27.45 -6.02
CA PRO A 341 29.61 28.15 -5.90
C PRO A 341 29.61 29.24 -4.83
N GLU A 342 30.28 28.99 -3.70
CA GLU A 342 30.37 29.94 -2.59
C GLU A 342 31.16 31.19 -3.00
N TYR A 343 32.32 31.03 -3.63
CA TYR A 343 33.09 32.16 -4.14
C TYR A 343 32.33 32.94 -5.23
N GLU A 344 31.73 32.23 -6.19
CA GLU A 344 30.95 32.82 -7.28
C GLU A 344 29.78 33.66 -6.74
N PHE A 345 28.99 33.11 -5.81
CA PHE A 345 27.91 33.84 -5.15
C PHE A 345 28.41 35.12 -4.47
N LEU A 346 29.53 35.07 -3.75
CA LEU A 346 30.08 36.25 -3.07
C LEU A 346 30.61 37.32 -4.02
N GLN A 347 31.13 36.93 -5.20
CA GLN A 347 31.49 37.91 -6.23
C GLN A 347 30.24 38.56 -6.84
N LEU A 348 29.22 37.76 -7.14
CA LEU A 348 27.96 38.23 -7.69
C LEU A 348 27.18 39.11 -6.71
N LEU A 349 27.25 38.81 -5.40
CA LEU A 349 26.61 39.60 -4.36
C LEU A 349 27.09 41.06 -4.36
N ASN A 350 28.35 41.31 -4.70
CA ASN A 350 28.92 42.66 -4.76
C ASN A 350 28.75 43.35 -6.13
N ALA A 351 28.20 42.65 -7.12
CA ALA A 351 28.03 43.17 -8.46
C ALA A 351 26.78 44.06 -8.55
N LYS A 352 26.86 45.07 -9.41
CA LYS A 352 25.71 45.93 -9.70
C LYS A 352 24.81 45.28 -10.77
N PRO A 353 23.50 45.58 -10.80
CA PRO A 353 22.58 45.07 -11.82
C PRO A 353 23.09 45.21 -13.25
N GLU A 354 23.73 46.33 -13.59
CA GLU A 354 24.27 46.58 -14.95
C GLU A 354 25.41 45.61 -15.30
N THR A 355 26.14 45.13 -14.29
CA THR A 355 27.20 44.13 -14.48
C THR A 355 26.61 42.78 -14.86
N HIS A 356 25.52 42.38 -14.20
CA HIS A 356 24.80 41.15 -14.55
C HIS A 356 24.17 41.25 -15.93
N GLN A 357 23.48 42.35 -16.24
CA GLN A 357 22.89 42.60 -17.56
C GLN A 357 23.94 42.50 -18.68
N LYS A 358 25.14 43.07 -18.48
CA LYS A 358 26.24 42.97 -19.44
C LYS A 358 26.71 41.52 -19.62
N ALA A 359 26.79 40.74 -18.54
CA ALA A 359 27.17 39.33 -18.62
C ALA A 359 26.13 38.51 -19.39
N ILE A 360 24.83 38.75 -19.15
CA ILE A 360 23.74 38.09 -19.86
C ILE A 360 23.79 38.42 -21.37
N LEU A 361 23.97 39.70 -21.73
CA LEU A 361 24.09 40.10 -23.14
C LEU A 361 25.29 39.45 -23.82
N ALA A 362 26.46 39.42 -23.16
CA ALA A 362 27.66 38.78 -23.70
C ALA A 362 27.46 37.27 -23.94
N TYR A 363 26.72 36.59 -23.06
CA TYR A 363 26.36 35.18 -23.23
C TYR A 363 25.48 34.96 -24.48
N PHE A 364 24.44 35.79 -24.68
CA PHE A 364 23.60 35.71 -25.87
C PHE A 364 24.35 36.05 -27.16
N GLU A 365 25.25 37.05 -27.13
CA GLU A 365 26.14 37.38 -28.26
C GLU A 365 27.04 36.19 -28.63
N ALA A 366 27.57 35.48 -27.63
CA ALA A 366 28.39 34.28 -27.85
C ALA A 366 27.58 33.14 -28.49
N ILE A 367 26.34 32.90 -28.05
CA ILE A 367 25.44 31.91 -28.65
C ILE A 367 25.13 32.27 -30.11
N GLN A 368 24.80 33.54 -30.39
CA GLN A 368 24.53 34.00 -31.76
C GLN A 368 25.75 33.84 -32.67
N ALA A 369 26.93 34.17 -32.17
CA ALA A 369 28.18 33.99 -32.90
C ALA A 369 28.45 32.51 -33.23
N ARG A 370 28.17 31.61 -32.29
CA ARG A 370 28.28 30.15 -32.49
C ARG A 370 27.29 29.63 -33.52
N MET A 371 26.00 29.96 -33.35
CA MET A 371 24.94 29.56 -34.28
C MET A 371 25.21 30.05 -35.70
N LYS A 372 25.82 31.24 -35.88
CA LYS A 372 26.21 31.76 -37.19
C LYS A 372 27.44 31.04 -37.78
N LYS A 373 28.40 30.65 -36.95
CA LYS A 373 29.67 30.08 -37.39
C LYS A 373 29.55 28.60 -37.74
N ASP A 374 28.83 27.85 -36.91
CA ASP A 374 28.65 26.40 -37.01
C ASP A 374 27.26 26.01 -36.47
N PRO A 375 26.19 26.22 -37.24
CA PRO A 375 24.82 26.00 -36.78
C PRO A 375 24.58 24.53 -36.40
N VAL A 376 25.03 23.58 -37.22
CA VAL A 376 24.83 22.14 -36.97
C VAL A 376 25.60 21.70 -35.72
N GLY A 377 26.89 22.04 -35.59
CA GLY A 377 27.67 21.68 -34.40
C GLY A 377 27.14 22.34 -33.13
N THR A 378 26.65 23.58 -33.22
CA THR A 378 26.01 24.26 -32.08
C THR A 378 24.71 23.57 -31.65
N LEU A 379 23.88 23.14 -32.61
CA LEU A 379 22.66 22.39 -32.32
C LEU A 379 22.95 21.00 -31.73
N GLU A 380 24.00 20.32 -32.19
CA GLU A 380 24.46 19.06 -31.61
C GLU A 380 24.86 19.23 -30.14
N ASP A 381 25.66 20.26 -29.82
CA ASP A 381 26.06 20.55 -28.44
C ASP A 381 24.82 20.76 -27.54
N TYR A 382 23.84 21.52 -28.02
CA TYR A 382 22.65 21.86 -27.22
C TYR A 382 21.66 20.69 -27.09
N LEU A 383 21.48 19.89 -28.15
CA LEU A 383 20.71 18.65 -28.07
C LEU A 383 21.37 17.61 -27.17
N THR A 384 22.71 17.57 -27.14
CA THR A 384 23.45 16.72 -26.21
C THR A 384 23.28 17.20 -24.76
N LEU A 385 23.29 18.51 -24.52
CA LEU A 385 22.96 19.07 -23.21
C LEU A 385 21.52 18.75 -22.79
N ALA A 386 20.55 18.86 -23.71
CA ALA A 386 19.17 18.46 -23.46
C ALA A 386 19.08 16.98 -23.07
N GLU A 387 19.79 16.11 -23.80
CA GLU A 387 19.87 14.69 -23.47
C GLU A 387 20.50 14.43 -22.10
N SER A 388 21.50 15.22 -21.69
CA SER A 388 22.11 15.09 -20.35
C SER A 388 21.08 15.37 -19.27
N ARG A 389 20.29 16.44 -19.42
CA ARG A 389 19.18 16.79 -18.50
C ARG A 389 18.09 15.71 -18.49
N ARG A 390 17.75 15.12 -19.64
CA ARG A 390 16.81 13.99 -19.72
C ARG A 390 17.32 12.75 -18.99
N ARG A 391 18.62 12.45 -19.08
CA ARG A 391 19.24 11.34 -18.33
C ARG A 391 19.30 11.58 -16.82
N ILE A 392 19.41 12.83 -16.37
CA ILE A 392 19.27 13.16 -14.94
C ILE A 392 17.82 12.92 -14.45
N TYR A 393 16.82 13.16 -15.30
CA TYR A 393 15.40 13.05 -14.97
C TYR A 393 14.83 11.61 -14.99
N ARG A 394 15.14 10.82 -16.03
CA ARG A 394 14.58 9.46 -16.25
C ARG A 394 14.60 8.51 -15.04
N PRO A 395 15.59 8.55 -14.12
CA PRO A 395 15.59 7.68 -12.93
C PRO A 395 14.52 8.02 -11.88
N LEU A 396 13.86 9.18 -11.98
CA LEU A 396 12.90 9.69 -11.00
C LEU A 396 11.50 9.04 -11.16
N PRO A 397 10.67 8.99 -10.09
CA PRO A 397 9.42 8.21 -10.06
C PRO A 397 8.29 8.69 -10.98
N LEU A 398 8.49 9.79 -11.70
CA LEU A 398 7.52 10.46 -12.58
C LEU A 398 7.89 10.33 -14.08
N ASP A 399 8.65 9.30 -14.46
CA ASP A 399 8.90 8.98 -15.88
C ASP A 399 7.68 8.35 -16.55
N GLU A 400 6.52 9.02 -16.47
CA GLU A 400 5.27 8.66 -17.17
C GLU A 400 5.34 8.98 -18.69
N PHE A 401 6.50 9.43 -19.17
CA PHE A 401 6.73 10.01 -20.50
C PHE A 401 7.46 9.08 -21.47
N GLY A 402 7.35 7.76 -21.28
CA GLY A 402 8.02 6.75 -22.10
C GLY A 402 8.01 7.02 -23.62
N PRO A 403 6.85 7.31 -24.25
CA PRO A 403 6.79 7.59 -25.69
C PRO A 403 6.94 9.08 -26.07
N THR A 404 7.13 10.01 -25.13
CA THR A 404 7.17 11.46 -25.42
C THR A 404 8.55 12.11 -25.33
N MET A 405 9.56 11.40 -24.81
CA MET A 405 10.90 11.96 -24.59
C MET A 405 11.96 11.33 -25.52
N PRO A 406 12.62 12.13 -26.37
CA PRO A 406 13.61 11.60 -27.30
C PRO A 406 14.91 11.18 -26.62
N PHE A 407 15.60 10.23 -27.23
CA PHE A 407 16.80 9.59 -26.71
C PHE A 407 17.90 9.58 -27.77
N ALA A 408 19.10 10.07 -27.42
CA ALA A 408 20.24 10.08 -28.35
C ALA A 408 21.01 8.75 -28.29
N LEU A 409 21.08 8.04 -29.42
CA LEU A 409 21.75 6.74 -29.51
C LEU A 409 23.26 6.85 -29.75
N LYS A 410 23.72 7.90 -30.43
CA LYS A 410 25.13 8.06 -30.80
C LYS A 410 25.90 8.83 -29.73
N TYR A 411 26.20 8.16 -28.61
CA TYR A 411 27.06 8.66 -27.54
C TYR A 411 28.18 7.64 -27.23
N PRO A 412 29.44 8.06 -27.02
CA PRO A 412 30.61 7.19 -27.20
C PRO A 412 30.84 6.14 -26.11
N ASP A 413 30.15 6.17 -24.97
CA ASP A 413 30.21 5.08 -23.99
C ASP A 413 28.93 5.00 -23.15
N PRO A 414 28.18 3.90 -23.24
CA PRO A 414 26.99 3.72 -22.44
C PRO A 414 27.19 3.41 -20.96
N ASN A 415 28.45 3.33 -20.52
CA ASN A 415 28.79 3.11 -19.12
C ASN A 415 29.24 4.39 -18.39
N VAL A 416 29.28 5.54 -19.07
CA VAL A 416 29.70 6.81 -18.47
C VAL A 416 28.47 7.71 -18.25
N PRO A 417 28.15 8.07 -16.99
CA PRO A 417 27.08 9.03 -16.69
C PRO A 417 27.32 10.38 -17.38
N MET A 418 26.33 10.84 -18.15
CA MET A 418 26.42 12.09 -18.90
C MET A 418 25.90 13.27 -18.08
N TYR A 419 26.83 14.02 -17.48
CA TYR A 419 26.55 15.24 -16.72
C TYR A 419 27.19 16.44 -17.42
N LEU A 420 26.40 17.14 -18.23
CA LEU A 420 26.82 18.33 -18.97
C LEU A 420 26.16 19.58 -18.37
N GLU A 421 26.90 20.68 -18.41
CA GLU A 421 26.42 22.02 -18.08
C GLU A 421 26.74 23.00 -19.21
N MET A 422 25.88 24.00 -19.36
CA MET A 422 26.16 25.18 -20.18
C MET A 422 27.18 26.08 -19.49
N THR A 423 28.00 26.77 -20.27
CA THR A 423 28.99 27.74 -19.79
C THR A 423 28.61 29.17 -20.16
N PRO A 424 29.23 30.20 -19.53
CA PRO A 424 28.98 31.61 -19.86
C PRO A 424 29.30 32.00 -21.32
N ASN A 425 30.04 31.16 -22.05
CA ASN A 425 30.41 31.39 -23.45
C ASN A 425 29.46 30.71 -24.44
N GLY A 426 28.34 30.13 -23.99
CA GLY A 426 27.41 29.39 -24.85
C GLY A 426 27.96 28.06 -25.35
N THR A 427 29.01 27.52 -24.73
CA THR A 427 29.53 26.17 -24.98
C THR A 427 29.06 25.22 -23.88
N THR A 428 29.03 23.93 -24.16
CA THR A 428 28.79 22.89 -23.15
C THR A 428 30.12 22.39 -22.59
N ARG A 429 30.09 21.88 -21.36
CA ARG A 429 31.22 21.15 -20.77
C ARG A 429 30.71 20.09 -19.80
N ASP A 430 31.61 19.19 -19.43
CA ASP A 430 31.39 18.27 -18.33
C ASP A 430 31.24 19.00 -16.98
N ILE A 431 30.22 18.62 -16.20
CA ILE A 431 30.05 19.08 -14.82
C ILE A 431 31.28 18.63 -14.00
N PRO A 432 31.89 19.52 -13.19
CA PRO A 432 33.03 19.16 -12.34
C PRO A 432 32.71 18.02 -11.35
N PRO A 433 33.72 17.28 -10.85
CA PRO A 433 33.51 16.13 -9.94
C PRO A 433 32.63 16.45 -8.72
N ARG A 434 32.78 17.64 -8.11
CA ARG A 434 31.96 18.09 -6.97
C ARG A 434 30.48 18.17 -7.35
N GLY A 435 30.16 18.74 -8.51
CA GLY A 435 28.79 18.83 -9.02
C GLY A 435 28.19 17.48 -9.40
N ARG A 436 28.97 16.59 -10.02
CA ARG A 436 28.52 15.21 -10.32
C ARG A 436 28.19 14.44 -9.05
N THR A 437 29.04 14.57 -8.02
CA THR A 437 28.82 13.95 -6.71
C THR A 437 27.56 14.49 -6.04
N PHE A 438 27.36 15.82 -6.06
CA PHE A 438 26.16 16.45 -5.55
C PHE A 438 24.89 15.95 -6.25
N LEU A 439 24.85 16.01 -7.59
CA LEU A 439 23.69 15.61 -8.36
C LEU A 439 23.38 14.13 -8.18
N SER A 440 24.38 13.25 -8.23
CA SER A 440 24.21 11.82 -7.98
C SER A 440 23.64 11.54 -6.58
N LYS A 441 24.16 12.20 -5.54
CA LYS A 441 23.66 12.06 -4.16
C LYS A 441 22.21 12.56 -4.06
N TRP A 442 21.93 13.74 -4.58
CA TRP A 442 20.60 14.36 -4.47
C TRP A 442 19.54 13.63 -5.30
N THR A 443 19.80 13.28 -6.55
CA THR A 443 18.79 12.56 -7.36
C THR A 443 18.51 11.17 -6.82
N SER A 444 19.49 10.50 -6.20
CA SER A 444 19.26 9.22 -5.51
C SER A 444 18.29 9.32 -4.32
N THR A 445 18.20 10.49 -3.68
CA THR A 445 17.24 10.72 -2.58
C THR A 445 15.85 11.10 -3.08
N LEU A 446 15.69 11.44 -4.35
CA LEU A 446 14.41 11.79 -4.97
C LEU A 446 13.68 10.56 -5.56
N SER A 447 14.38 9.44 -5.76
CA SER A 447 13.80 8.22 -6.37
C SER A 447 13.06 7.27 -5.42
N GLY A 448 12.94 7.62 -4.13
CA GLY A 448 12.30 6.79 -3.10
C GLY A 448 10.81 7.10 -2.87
N VAL A 449 10.13 6.25 -2.10
CA VAL A 449 8.72 6.43 -1.67
C VAL A 449 8.48 7.66 -0.77
N ASP A 450 9.55 8.22 -0.20
CA ASP A 450 9.57 9.49 0.54
C ASP A 450 10.74 10.35 0.02
N PRO A 451 10.53 11.13 -1.06
CA PRO A 451 11.60 11.87 -1.70
C PRO A 451 12.14 12.97 -0.79
N GLN A 452 13.46 12.95 -0.52
CA GLN A 452 14.11 14.01 0.25
C GLN A 452 14.47 15.17 -0.67
N ILE A 453 13.56 16.15 -0.75
CA ILE A 453 13.71 17.34 -1.58
C ILE A 453 14.96 18.14 -1.16
N LEU A 454 15.23 18.26 0.14
CA LEU A 454 16.35 19.03 0.66
C LEU A 454 17.66 18.23 0.57
N PRO A 455 18.72 18.75 -0.07
CA PRO A 455 20.01 18.07 -0.13
C PRO A 455 20.66 17.97 1.26
N SER A 456 21.30 16.84 1.52
CA SER A 456 22.13 16.65 2.71
C SER A 456 23.43 17.46 2.61
N LYS A 457 24.04 17.78 3.76
CA LYS A 457 25.33 18.47 3.80
C LYS A 457 26.42 17.67 3.08
N GLU A 458 27.38 18.36 2.45
CA GLU A 458 28.50 17.72 1.75
C GLU A 458 29.32 16.78 2.66
N ASP A 459 29.61 17.20 3.89
CA ASP A 459 30.40 16.43 4.87
C ASP A 459 29.59 15.36 5.61
N GLU A 460 28.25 15.39 5.50
CA GLU A 460 27.44 14.32 6.05
C GLU A 460 27.58 13.09 5.13
N PRO A 461 27.97 11.92 5.69
CA PRO A 461 27.97 10.70 4.89
C PRO A 461 26.59 10.57 4.25
N SER A 462 26.57 10.14 2.98
CA SER A 462 25.33 9.76 2.32
C SER A 462 24.53 8.93 3.33
N LYS A 463 23.43 9.48 3.84
CA LYS A 463 22.42 8.63 4.46
C LYS A 463 21.97 7.80 3.29
N ALA A 464 22.45 6.56 3.25
CA ALA A 464 21.97 5.61 2.27
C ALA A 464 20.46 5.78 2.21
N PRO A 465 19.85 5.94 1.01
CA PRO A 465 18.41 5.86 0.91
C PRO A 465 18.01 4.64 1.75
N VAL A 466 17.03 4.81 2.65
CA VAL A 466 16.46 3.70 3.45
C VAL A 466 16.47 2.49 2.54
N ALA A 467 17.30 1.48 2.85
CA ALA A 467 17.66 0.46 1.87
C ALA A 467 16.39 0.05 1.15
N ILE A 468 16.21 0.35 -0.13
CA ILE A 468 14.91 0.10 -0.80
C ILE A 468 14.66 -1.41 -0.83
N ASP A 469 15.75 -2.16 -0.80
CA ASP A 469 15.76 -3.60 -0.58
C ASP A 469 15.04 -3.97 0.70
N ALA A 470 14.94 -3.07 1.70
CA ALA A 470 14.26 -3.13 2.99
C ALA A 470 12.74 -3.01 2.99
N LEU A 471 12.20 -2.42 1.93
CA LEU A 471 10.78 -2.19 1.75
C LEU A 471 10.28 -3.16 0.67
N PRO A 472 9.04 -3.66 0.78
CA PRO A 472 8.50 -4.46 -0.31
C PRO A 472 8.39 -3.47 -1.47
N LYS A 473 8.87 -3.87 -2.66
CA LYS A 473 8.73 -3.03 -3.85
C LYS A 473 7.29 -2.52 -3.94
N PRO A 474 7.05 -1.24 -4.25
CA PRO A 474 5.72 -0.78 -4.61
C PRO A 474 5.23 -1.68 -5.76
N SER A 475 3.98 -2.13 -5.67
CA SER A 475 3.30 -2.77 -6.77
C SER A 475 3.37 -1.85 -7.99
N GLY A 476 4.14 -2.25 -9.00
CA GLY A 476 4.01 -1.66 -10.33
C GLY A 476 2.57 -1.85 -10.80
N LEU A 477 1.90 -0.75 -11.12
CA LEU A 477 0.79 -0.79 -12.06
C LEU A 477 1.38 -1.14 -13.43
N ALA A 478 1.24 -2.43 -13.83
CA ALA A 478 1.40 -3.03 -15.17
C ALA A 478 2.75 -2.82 -15.91
N ALA A 479 3.37 -3.76 -16.63
CA ALA A 479 3.32 -5.20 -16.85
C ALA A 479 4.75 -5.61 -17.35
N PRO A 480 5.14 -6.90 -17.43
CA PRO A 480 5.10 -7.53 -18.75
C PRO A 480 4.79 -9.05 -18.69
N CYS A 481 4.29 -9.62 -19.79
CA CYS A 481 4.26 -11.07 -19.97
C CYS A 481 5.01 -11.44 -21.25
N GLN A 482 6.03 -12.27 -21.04
CA GLN A 482 6.97 -12.82 -22.00
C GLN A 482 6.35 -13.57 -23.18
N ALA A 483 6.95 -13.44 -24.37
CA ALA A 483 6.71 -14.32 -25.51
C ALA A 483 7.69 -15.51 -25.59
N THR A 484 7.04 -16.66 -25.76
CA THR A 484 7.32 -17.81 -26.65
C THR A 484 8.66 -18.56 -26.59
N ALA A 485 8.53 -19.81 -26.14
CA ALA A 485 9.44 -20.90 -26.45
C ALA A 485 9.29 -21.39 -27.90
N SER A 486 10.41 -21.65 -28.56
CA SER A 486 10.52 -22.48 -29.76
C SER A 486 10.30 -23.95 -29.43
N GLN A 487 9.64 -24.68 -30.35
CA GLN A 487 9.42 -26.12 -30.28
C GLN A 487 10.69 -26.96 -30.50
N GLY A 488 10.75 -28.12 -29.81
CA GLY A 488 11.21 -29.39 -30.39
C GLY A 488 12.54 -29.94 -29.90
N GLY A 489 12.51 -30.85 -28.92
CA GLY A 489 13.65 -31.72 -28.60
C GLY A 489 13.48 -32.49 -27.29
N SER A 490 13.36 -33.80 -27.39
CA SER A 490 13.20 -34.78 -26.30
C SER A 490 14.12 -34.58 -25.08
N GLY A 491 13.57 -34.48 -23.87
CA GLY A 491 14.28 -34.62 -22.59
C GLY A 491 13.56 -33.95 -21.41
N PRO A 492 13.50 -34.54 -20.18
CA PRO A 492 12.67 -33.99 -19.11
C PRO A 492 13.41 -33.01 -18.18
N SER A 493 12.72 -31.87 -17.97
CA SER A 493 12.51 -31.12 -16.71
C SER A 493 13.66 -30.39 -16.00
N LYS A 494 13.56 -29.04 -15.91
CA LYS A 494 13.97 -28.14 -14.79
C LYS A 494 13.13 -26.84 -14.92
N GLY A 495 12.55 -26.16 -13.93
CA GLY A 495 12.91 -25.99 -12.52
C GLY A 495 13.35 -24.53 -12.31
N CYS A 496 12.49 -23.70 -11.72
CA CYS A 496 12.67 -22.27 -11.42
C CYS A 496 12.24 -22.06 -9.96
N PRO A 497 13.01 -21.43 -9.04
CA PRO A 497 12.58 -20.10 -8.56
C PRO A 497 13.67 -19.18 -7.90
N PHE A 498 13.34 -17.88 -7.89
CA PHE A 498 13.50 -16.77 -6.90
C PHE A 498 14.34 -16.94 -5.60
N MET A 499 14.90 -15.85 -4.99
CA MET A 499 14.27 -14.90 -4.02
C MET A 499 15.21 -13.78 -3.42
N SER A 500 14.63 -12.60 -3.12
CA SER A 500 14.43 -11.85 -1.83
C SER A 500 15.67 -11.28 -1.10
N ALA A 501 15.82 -9.98 -0.75
CA ALA A 501 15.00 -8.97 -0.05
C ALA A 501 15.60 -8.64 1.35
N LYS A 502 15.67 -7.34 1.69
CA LYS A 502 15.38 -6.69 3.00
C LYS A 502 16.32 -6.85 4.20
N SER A 503 16.49 -5.92 5.17
CA SER A 503 15.98 -4.56 5.46
C SER A 503 16.56 -4.00 6.77
N THR A 504 16.79 -2.67 6.87
CA THR A 504 16.60 -1.75 8.05
C THR A 504 16.94 -2.19 9.49
N ALA A 505 17.31 -1.35 10.46
CA ALA A 505 17.67 0.07 10.62
C ALA A 505 17.76 0.37 12.15
N LYS A 506 18.53 1.41 12.54
CA LYS A 506 18.38 2.28 13.75
C LYS A 506 18.46 1.60 15.16
N SER A 507 18.97 2.18 16.24
CA SER A 507 19.46 3.53 16.58
C SER A 507 20.22 3.54 17.93
N THR A 508 21.07 4.56 18.08
CA THR A 508 21.30 5.43 19.27
C THR A 508 22.10 4.98 20.51
N SER A 509 23.20 5.75 20.70
CA SER A 509 23.73 6.39 21.92
C SER A 509 24.23 5.56 23.12
N GLY A 510 25.54 5.64 23.34
CA GLY A 510 26.08 6.39 24.49
C GLY A 510 26.32 5.65 25.81
N ASN A 511 27.59 5.30 26.03
CA ASN A 511 28.33 5.18 27.30
C ASN A 511 27.80 4.24 28.40
N THR A 512 28.49 3.12 28.58
CA THR A 512 29.41 2.90 29.72
C THR A 512 30.35 1.73 29.41
N SER A 513 31.63 2.03 29.18
CA SER A 513 32.71 1.05 29.13
C SER A 513 33.05 0.59 30.56
N ALA A 514 32.38 -0.47 31.01
CA ALA A 514 32.92 -1.37 32.02
C ALA A 514 33.74 -2.46 31.32
N LYS A 515 35.04 -2.49 31.60
CA LYS A 515 36.00 -3.53 31.20
C LYS A 515 35.45 -4.93 31.52
N VAL A 516 35.31 -5.80 30.52
CA VAL A 516 35.53 -7.26 30.69
C VAL A 516 36.13 -7.84 29.40
N ALA A 517 37.05 -8.76 29.62
CA ALA A 517 38.07 -9.29 28.73
C ALA A 517 37.60 -9.94 27.41
N SER A 518 38.48 -9.81 26.43
CA SER A 518 38.63 -10.68 25.27
C SER A 518 38.58 -12.16 25.65
N VAL A 519 37.61 -12.89 25.12
CA VAL A 519 37.71 -14.34 24.91
C VAL A 519 37.34 -14.62 23.47
N ILE A 520 38.37 -14.70 22.63
CA ILE A 520 38.28 -15.32 21.31
C ILE A 520 38.13 -16.81 21.58
N ILE A 521 36.93 -17.36 21.37
CA ILE A 521 36.77 -18.80 21.18
C ILE A 521 36.74 -19.03 19.67
N THR A 522 37.90 -19.30 19.09
CA THR A 522 38.01 -19.97 17.79
C THR A 522 37.44 -21.38 17.93
N PRO A 523 36.48 -21.82 17.09
CA PRO A 523 36.16 -23.23 17.03
C PRO A 523 37.40 -23.99 16.53
N GLU A 524 37.82 -25.02 17.25
CA GLU A 524 39.00 -25.86 16.96
C GLU A 524 38.89 -26.65 15.64
N LYS A 525 37.74 -26.61 14.95
CA LYS A 525 37.54 -27.29 13.66
C LYS A 525 36.51 -26.53 12.81
N SER A 526 36.84 -26.27 11.55
CA SER A 526 35.89 -25.74 10.58
C SER A 526 34.81 -26.79 10.28
N PRO A 527 33.51 -26.42 10.21
CA PRO A 527 32.46 -27.37 9.85
C PRO A 527 32.70 -27.94 8.45
N THR A 528 32.27 -29.18 8.19
CA THR A 528 32.43 -29.89 6.93
C THR A 528 31.08 -30.25 6.30
N TRP A 529 31.07 -30.51 4.99
CA TRP A 529 29.85 -30.95 4.31
C TRP A 529 29.28 -32.24 4.89
N THR A 530 30.15 -33.24 5.07
CA THR A 530 29.73 -34.61 5.41
C THR A 530 29.24 -34.73 6.84
N ASP A 531 29.96 -34.12 7.79
CA ASP A 531 29.69 -34.30 9.22
C ASP A 531 28.71 -33.26 9.77
N ASP A 532 28.68 -32.05 9.17
CA ASP A 532 27.92 -30.93 9.73
C ASP A 532 26.79 -30.46 8.81
N ILE A 533 27.03 -30.19 7.53
CA ILE A 533 26.01 -29.55 6.67
C ILE A 533 24.94 -30.52 6.17
N LEU A 534 25.35 -31.69 5.66
CA LEU A 534 24.43 -32.68 5.13
C LEU A 534 23.44 -33.19 6.20
N PRO A 535 23.84 -33.43 7.46
CA PRO A 535 22.90 -33.74 8.54
C PRO A 535 21.87 -32.65 8.84
N LEU A 536 22.22 -31.36 8.76
CA LEU A 536 21.25 -30.26 8.94
C LEU A 536 20.13 -30.30 7.87
N ILE A 537 20.40 -30.89 6.71
CA ILE A 537 19.46 -31.00 5.60
C ILE A 537 18.67 -32.31 5.66
N GLN A 538 19.36 -33.45 5.85
CA GLN A 538 18.73 -34.76 5.79
C GLN A 538 18.05 -35.15 7.09
N THR A 539 18.62 -34.78 8.23
CA THR A 539 18.15 -35.17 9.57
C THR A 539 18.31 -33.97 10.54
N PRO A 540 17.60 -32.86 10.28
CA PRO A 540 17.71 -31.64 11.07
C PRO A 540 17.39 -31.88 12.54
N TYR A 541 18.34 -31.57 13.43
CA TYR A 541 18.24 -31.89 14.86
C TYR A 541 17.11 -31.12 15.59
N TRP A 542 16.69 -29.97 15.06
CA TRP A 542 15.68 -29.11 15.69
C TRP A 542 14.24 -29.50 15.32
N ILE A 543 14.06 -30.46 14.42
CA ILE A 543 12.73 -30.90 13.99
C ILE A 543 12.23 -32.00 14.91
N SER A 544 11.09 -31.76 15.54
CA SER A 544 10.36 -32.78 16.30
C SER A 544 9.71 -33.82 15.39
N GLY A 545 9.68 -35.09 15.80
CA GLY A 545 9.02 -36.18 15.09
C GLY A 545 9.98 -37.01 14.24
N ASP A 546 9.73 -37.08 12.92
CA ASP A 546 10.58 -37.80 11.96
C ASP A 546 11.41 -36.81 11.12
N PRO A 547 12.59 -36.38 11.61
CA PRO A 547 13.44 -35.42 10.93
C PRO A 547 13.96 -35.94 9.59
N ALA A 548 14.16 -37.26 9.45
CA ALA A 548 14.62 -37.88 8.20
C ALA A 548 13.56 -37.73 7.09
N LYS A 549 12.30 -38.02 7.41
CA LYS A 549 11.18 -37.83 6.48
C LYS A 549 10.96 -36.36 6.14
N LYS A 550 11.16 -35.45 7.10
CA LYS A 550 11.09 -34.00 6.85
C LYS A 550 12.21 -33.51 5.94
N GLY A 551 13.45 -33.95 6.18
CA GLY A 551 14.60 -33.66 5.32
C GLY A 551 14.41 -34.20 3.90
N GLN A 552 13.92 -35.43 3.75
CA GLN A 552 13.53 -35.98 2.45
C GLN A 552 12.45 -35.13 1.76
N GLY A 553 11.45 -34.68 2.51
CA GLY A 553 10.42 -33.76 2.03
C GLY A 553 11.00 -32.42 1.55
N TRP A 554 11.94 -31.84 2.29
CA TRP A 554 12.62 -30.60 1.90
C TRP A 554 13.45 -30.77 0.64
N ILE A 555 14.25 -31.83 0.54
CA ILE A 555 15.03 -32.17 -0.65
C ILE A 555 14.10 -32.37 -1.85
N ALA A 556 13.03 -33.16 -1.69
CA ALA A 556 12.06 -33.40 -2.76
C ALA A 556 11.38 -32.11 -3.24
N MET A 557 11.04 -31.20 -2.32
CA MET A 557 10.48 -29.91 -2.67
C MET A 557 11.51 -29.05 -3.42
N MET A 558 12.75 -28.93 -2.93
CA MET A 558 13.77 -28.12 -3.59
C MET A 558 14.17 -28.63 -4.98
N ILE A 559 14.17 -29.95 -5.17
CA ILE A 559 14.32 -30.58 -6.49
C ILE A 559 13.12 -30.21 -7.37
N LYS A 560 11.89 -30.32 -6.85
CA LYS A 560 10.66 -30.01 -7.61
C LYS A 560 10.56 -28.54 -8.01
N TRP A 561 10.92 -27.61 -7.12
CA TRP A 561 10.81 -26.17 -7.34
C TRP A 561 11.98 -25.63 -8.16
N GLY A 562 13.21 -25.72 -7.64
CA GLY A 562 14.38 -25.05 -8.24
C GLY A 562 15.31 -25.96 -9.01
N ASN A 563 15.01 -27.26 -9.08
CA ASN A 563 15.99 -28.27 -9.43
C ASN A 563 17.27 -28.13 -8.57
N TRP A 564 17.11 -27.83 -7.28
CA TRP A 564 18.22 -27.76 -6.33
C TRP A 564 18.22 -29.04 -5.53
N ASN A 565 19.27 -29.84 -5.70
CA ASN A 565 19.48 -31.03 -4.90
C ASN A 565 20.25 -30.68 -3.63
N LEU A 566 19.51 -30.43 -2.55
CA LEU A 566 20.11 -30.14 -1.24
C LEU A 566 20.91 -31.33 -0.66
N ALA A 567 20.82 -32.53 -1.23
CA ALA A 567 21.70 -33.65 -0.84
C ALA A 567 23.03 -33.69 -1.62
N SER A 568 23.24 -32.80 -2.60
CA SER A 568 24.44 -32.74 -3.43
C SER A 568 25.41 -31.67 -2.95
N TYR A 569 26.64 -32.07 -2.64
CA TYR A 569 27.72 -31.14 -2.24
C TYR A 569 27.95 -30.06 -3.30
N ASP A 570 28.10 -30.45 -4.57
CA ASP A 570 28.44 -29.52 -5.64
C ASP A 570 27.32 -28.50 -5.88
N ASP A 571 26.07 -28.94 -5.79
CA ASP A 571 24.89 -28.11 -6.03
C ASP A 571 24.68 -27.11 -4.88
N VAL A 572 24.85 -27.56 -3.63
CA VAL A 572 24.79 -26.67 -2.46
C VAL A 572 25.96 -25.70 -2.42
N LYS A 573 27.18 -26.13 -2.78
CA LYS A 573 28.36 -25.26 -2.87
C LYS A 573 28.16 -24.14 -3.90
N GLU A 574 27.70 -24.47 -5.10
CA GLU A 574 27.47 -23.48 -6.17
C GLU A 574 26.42 -22.43 -5.77
N ARG A 575 25.42 -22.82 -4.97
CA ARG A 575 24.28 -21.98 -4.58
C ARG A 575 24.31 -21.52 -3.13
N ALA A 576 25.42 -21.70 -2.42
CA ALA A 576 25.47 -21.58 -0.96
C ALA A 576 25.04 -20.19 -0.45
N VAL A 577 25.44 -19.12 -1.14
CA VAL A 577 25.02 -17.74 -0.79
C VAL A 577 23.51 -17.56 -0.95
N SER A 578 22.93 -18.10 -2.03
CA SER A 578 21.48 -18.05 -2.26
C SER A 578 20.72 -18.88 -1.23
N ILE A 579 21.18 -20.11 -0.96
CA ILE A 579 20.62 -21.02 0.04
C ILE A 579 20.61 -20.35 1.42
N TYR A 580 21.74 -19.79 1.84
CA TYR A 580 21.83 -19.06 3.10
C TYR A 580 20.85 -17.88 3.16
N ARG A 581 20.74 -17.10 2.07
CA ARG A 581 19.77 -15.99 1.99
C ARG A 581 18.33 -16.50 2.16
N HIS A 582 17.92 -17.57 1.46
CA HIS A 582 16.57 -18.13 1.61
C HIS A 582 16.28 -18.71 2.98
N LEU A 583 17.26 -19.39 3.59
CA LEU A 583 17.14 -19.91 4.95
C LEU A 583 17.01 -18.76 5.95
N ARG A 584 17.84 -17.71 5.79
CA ARG A 584 17.85 -16.54 6.68
C ARG A 584 16.61 -15.66 6.54
N THR A 585 16.04 -15.54 5.33
CA THR A 585 14.78 -14.83 5.06
C THR A 585 13.53 -15.70 5.31
N LYS A 586 13.68 -16.92 5.83
CA LYS A 586 12.59 -17.88 6.12
C LYS A 586 11.66 -18.15 4.95
N SER A 587 12.22 -18.05 3.76
CA SER A 587 11.52 -18.40 2.55
C SER A 587 11.80 -19.85 2.13
N MET A 588 12.81 -20.46 2.76
CA MET A 588 13.04 -21.90 2.81
C MET A 588 13.15 -22.40 4.27
N PRO A 589 12.53 -23.55 4.61
CA PRO A 589 11.58 -24.32 3.80
C PRO A 589 10.23 -23.61 3.67
N ILE A 590 9.53 -23.80 2.55
CA ILE A 590 8.14 -23.34 2.40
C ILE A 590 7.28 -24.18 3.34
N THR A 591 6.76 -23.57 4.40
CA THR A 591 6.04 -24.28 5.44
C THR A 591 5.12 -23.35 6.23
N GLY A 592 3.97 -23.87 6.66
CA GLY A 592 3.10 -23.20 7.64
C GLY A 592 3.51 -23.45 9.10
N ASN A 593 4.44 -24.38 9.36
CA ASN A 593 4.88 -24.67 10.73
C ASN A 593 6.17 -23.88 11.04
N PRO A 594 6.12 -22.88 11.94
CA PRO A 594 7.28 -22.05 12.26
C PRO A 594 8.49 -22.84 12.83
N GLN A 595 8.28 -24.02 13.40
CA GLN A 595 9.36 -24.87 13.93
C GLN A 595 10.21 -25.51 12.82
N ASN A 596 9.76 -25.48 11.57
CA ASN A 596 10.51 -26.05 10.45
C ASN A 596 11.63 -25.12 9.94
N TYR A 597 11.63 -23.84 10.32
CA TYR A 597 12.68 -22.90 9.92
C TYR A 597 14.01 -23.18 10.62
N TRP A 598 15.12 -22.87 9.95
CA TRP A 598 16.46 -23.14 10.48
C TRP A 598 16.77 -22.21 11.67
N PRO A 599 17.22 -22.74 12.82
CA PRO A 599 17.66 -21.94 13.95
C PRO A 599 18.99 -21.23 13.66
N GLU A 600 19.29 -20.18 14.42
CA GLU A 600 20.50 -19.36 14.25
C GLU A 600 21.78 -20.22 14.30
N GLU A 601 21.83 -21.20 15.19
CA GLU A 601 22.97 -22.11 15.35
C GLU A 601 23.23 -22.93 14.06
N ALA A 602 22.18 -23.39 13.39
CA ALA A 602 22.28 -24.11 12.12
C ALA A 602 22.70 -23.17 10.97
N LEU A 603 22.17 -21.94 10.94
CA LEU A 603 22.54 -20.91 9.97
C LEU A 603 24.01 -20.50 10.10
N GLU A 604 24.50 -20.31 11.32
CA GLU A 604 25.89 -19.97 11.59
C GLU A 604 26.84 -21.13 11.27
N THR A 605 26.42 -22.38 11.52
CA THR A 605 27.17 -23.57 11.08
C THR A 605 27.32 -23.58 9.56
N PHE A 606 26.23 -23.32 8.82
CA PHE A 606 26.25 -23.21 7.37
C PHE A 606 27.13 -22.04 6.89
N ARG A 607 27.00 -20.85 7.49
CA ARG A 607 27.82 -19.67 7.17
C ARG A 607 29.31 -19.93 7.36
N ASN A 608 29.66 -20.58 8.47
CA ASN A 608 31.05 -20.88 8.80
C ASN A 608 31.65 -21.93 7.86
N TRP A 609 30.88 -22.94 7.43
CA TRP A 609 31.29 -23.90 6.39
C TRP A 609 31.59 -23.20 5.05
N VAL A 610 30.69 -22.31 4.61
CA VAL A 610 30.87 -21.54 3.38
C VAL A 610 32.13 -20.68 3.45
N ASN A 611 32.30 -19.93 4.54
CA ASN A 611 33.45 -19.04 4.71
C ASN A 611 34.78 -19.77 4.96
N ALA A 612 34.75 -21.06 5.31
CA ALA A 612 35.93 -21.89 5.44
C ALA A 612 36.44 -22.43 4.09
N GLY A 613 35.79 -22.09 2.97
CA GLY A 613 36.17 -22.55 1.63
C GLY A 613 35.53 -23.89 1.23
N PHE A 614 34.38 -24.24 1.82
CA PHE A 614 33.59 -25.44 1.51
C PHE A 614 34.31 -26.79 1.72
N PRO A 615 34.96 -27.04 2.88
CA PRO A 615 35.59 -28.32 3.14
C PRO A 615 34.56 -29.46 3.07
N ARG A 616 34.87 -30.51 2.30
CA ARG A 616 33.93 -31.61 2.06
C ARG A 616 33.92 -32.60 3.22
N ASP A 617 35.09 -32.89 3.76
CA ASP A 617 35.29 -33.79 4.89
C ASP A 617 36.51 -33.34 5.71
N SER A 618 36.80 -34.10 6.77
CA SER A 618 37.88 -33.78 7.72
C SER A 618 39.31 -33.80 7.14
N SER A 619 39.50 -34.29 5.91
CA SER A 619 40.80 -34.32 5.22
C SER A 619 41.08 -33.07 4.38
N ASP A 620 40.05 -32.25 4.09
CA ASP A 620 40.21 -31.00 3.35
C ASP A 620 40.79 -29.89 4.24
N SER A 621 41.78 -29.17 3.72
CA SER A 621 42.32 -27.98 4.37
C SER A 621 41.43 -26.76 4.10
N PRO A 622 40.96 -26.04 5.14
CA PRO A 622 40.15 -24.84 4.95
C PRO A 622 40.91 -23.79 4.12
N SER A 623 40.20 -23.13 3.21
CA SER A 623 40.68 -21.96 2.45
C SER A 623 39.76 -20.79 2.77
N PRO A 624 40.02 -20.06 3.88
CA PRO A 624 39.09 -19.05 4.37
C PRO A 624 38.88 -17.90 3.38
N GLU A 625 37.64 -17.68 2.99
CA GLU A 625 37.20 -16.55 2.15
C GLU A 625 35.85 -16.07 2.68
N ILE A 626 35.69 -14.77 2.91
CA ILE A 626 34.43 -14.23 3.42
C ILE A 626 33.45 -14.08 2.26
N LEU A 627 32.66 -15.13 2.02
CA LEU A 627 31.60 -15.15 1.01
C LEU A 627 30.24 -14.74 1.58
N ILE A 628 29.99 -15.06 2.86
CA ILE A 628 28.79 -14.69 3.58
C ILE A 628 29.20 -13.88 4.83
N PRO A 629 29.04 -12.53 4.80
CA PRO A 629 29.38 -11.70 5.94
C PRO A 629 28.48 -12.00 7.13
N LYS A 630 28.91 -11.64 8.34
CA LYS A 630 28.02 -11.69 9.51
C LYS A 630 26.84 -10.72 9.26
N PRO A 631 25.59 -11.15 9.54
CA PRO A 631 24.43 -10.26 9.41
C PRO A 631 24.58 -9.01 10.29
N ILE A 632 24.18 -7.85 9.76
CA ILE A 632 24.23 -6.56 10.47
C ILE A 632 23.04 -6.41 11.41
N ASP A 633 21.88 -6.96 11.03
CA ASP A 633 20.62 -6.86 11.78
C ASP A 633 20.29 -8.18 12.50
N ALA A 634 19.70 -8.06 13.69
CA ALA A 634 19.17 -9.21 14.43
C ALA A 634 18.07 -9.91 13.60
N GLN A 635 17.99 -11.24 13.68
CA GLN A 635 16.91 -11.96 13.01
C GLN A 635 15.54 -11.51 13.53
N GLU A 636 14.67 -11.04 12.65
CA GLU A 636 13.26 -10.87 12.99
C GLU A 636 12.65 -12.26 13.29
N THR A 637 12.28 -12.45 14.55
CA THR A 637 11.52 -13.61 15.00
C THR A 637 10.05 -13.30 14.81
N PHE A 638 9.32 -14.17 14.09
CA PHE A 638 7.88 -14.06 14.01
C PHE A 638 7.29 -14.17 15.41
N LYS A 639 6.34 -13.29 15.72
CA LYS A 639 5.47 -13.50 16.88
C LYS A 639 4.61 -14.73 16.60
N ILE A 640 4.68 -15.74 17.46
CA ILE A 640 3.91 -16.98 17.27
C ILE A 640 2.71 -16.97 18.20
N ARG A 641 1.50 -16.84 17.64
CA ARG A 641 0.26 -17.05 18.38
C ARG A 641 0.04 -18.54 18.56
N ARG A 642 -0.03 -18.99 19.81
CA ARG A 642 -0.25 -20.41 20.16
C ARG A 642 -1.68 -20.63 20.62
N ASP A 643 -2.14 -21.88 20.51
CA ASP A 643 -3.36 -22.28 21.18
C ASP A 643 -3.17 -22.11 22.69
N ILE A 644 -4.09 -21.42 23.36
CA ILE A 644 -4.02 -21.21 24.81
C ILE A 644 -3.99 -22.55 25.56
N MET A 645 -4.60 -23.60 25.00
CA MET A 645 -4.58 -24.96 25.54
C MET A 645 -3.21 -25.66 25.38
N SER A 646 -2.31 -25.12 24.55
CA SER A 646 -0.96 -25.64 24.34
C SER A 646 0.13 -24.93 25.15
N LEU A 647 -0.22 -23.84 25.86
CA LEU A 647 0.74 -23.09 26.65
C LEU A 647 1.15 -23.85 27.92
N SER A 648 2.43 -23.80 28.25
CA SER A 648 2.92 -24.17 29.58
C SER A 648 2.39 -23.21 30.65
N ARG A 649 2.44 -23.63 31.93
CA ARG A 649 2.03 -22.77 33.05
C ARG A 649 2.88 -21.51 33.14
N GLU A 650 4.15 -21.61 32.78
CA GLU A 650 5.10 -20.50 32.75
C GLU A 650 4.77 -19.51 31.62
N GLU A 651 4.51 -19.99 30.40
CA GLU A 651 4.09 -19.15 29.28
C GLU A 651 2.74 -18.45 29.54
N LEU A 652 1.79 -19.19 30.12
CA LEU A 652 0.48 -18.63 30.51
C LEU A 652 0.63 -17.54 31.58
N ALA A 653 1.47 -17.77 32.60
CA ALA A 653 1.74 -16.79 33.64
C ALA A 653 2.38 -15.50 33.09
N VAL A 654 3.23 -15.62 32.06
CA VAL A 654 3.75 -14.45 31.34
C VAL A 654 2.62 -13.70 30.65
N TYR A 655 1.75 -14.37 29.89
CA TYR A 655 0.60 -13.72 29.25
C TYR A 655 -0.31 -13.01 30.27
N GLN A 656 -0.68 -13.70 31.35
CA GLN A 656 -1.47 -13.13 32.46
C GLN A 656 -0.79 -11.88 33.04
N SER A 657 0.51 -11.94 33.34
CA SER A 657 1.23 -10.78 33.86
C SER A 657 1.21 -9.57 32.94
N LYS A 658 1.17 -9.76 31.62
CA LYS A 658 1.08 -8.63 30.68
C LYS A 658 -0.29 -7.95 30.72
N LEU A 659 -1.36 -8.72 30.85
CA LEU A 659 -2.70 -8.17 31.04
C LEU A 659 -2.81 -7.46 32.39
N ASP A 660 -2.24 -8.04 33.44
CA ASP A 660 -2.24 -7.46 34.79
C ASP A 660 -1.37 -6.19 34.89
N ASP A 661 -0.09 -6.26 34.56
CA ASP A 661 0.85 -5.15 34.80
C ASP A 661 0.77 -4.04 33.74
N ILE A 662 0.57 -4.38 32.47
CA ILE A 662 0.62 -3.41 31.35
C ILE A 662 -0.77 -2.88 31.03
N LEU A 663 -1.73 -3.79 30.80
CA LEU A 663 -3.10 -3.35 30.47
C LEU A 663 -3.89 -2.96 31.71
N GLN A 664 -3.54 -3.49 32.88
CA GLN A 664 -4.22 -3.25 34.15
C GLN A 664 -5.72 -3.55 34.04
N VAL A 665 -6.04 -4.79 33.63
CA VAL A 665 -7.43 -5.23 33.38
C VAL A 665 -8.34 -5.14 34.60
N GLY A 666 -7.77 -5.19 35.80
CA GLY A 666 -8.48 -5.06 37.08
C GLY A 666 -8.66 -3.62 37.57
N ALA A 667 -8.30 -2.60 36.77
CA ALA A 667 -8.34 -1.19 37.19
C ALA A 667 -9.18 -0.32 36.24
N LEU A 668 -9.89 0.66 36.80
CA LEU A 668 -10.58 1.71 36.04
C LEU A 668 -9.58 2.75 35.52
N GLY A 669 -9.89 3.37 34.38
CA GLY A 669 -9.00 4.36 33.74
C GLY A 669 -7.71 3.77 33.19
N SER A 670 -7.62 2.45 33.08
CA SER A 670 -6.45 1.73 32.56
C SER A 670 -6.44 1.66 31.04
N LYS A 671 -5.32 1.18 30.48
CA LYS A 671 -5.23 0.86 29.05
C LYS A 671 -6.22 -0.22 28.63
N TRP A 672 -6.59 -1.15 29.51
CA TRP A 672 -7.66 -2.11 29.24
C TRP A 672 -9.00 -1.41 28.98
N GLN A 673 -9.36 -0.42 29.80
CA GLN A 673 -10.60 0.33 29.62
C GLN A 673 -10.58 1.17 28.33
N GLU A 674 -9.43 1.77 27.98
CA GLU A 674 -9.24 2.47 26.71
C GLU A 674 -9.41 1.52 25.51
N LEU A 675 -8.85 0.32 25.57
CA LEU A 675 -8.96 -0.71 24.53
C LEU A 675 -10.38 -1.23 24.35
N GLY A 676 -11.12 -1.41 25.45
CA GLY A 676 -12.54 -1.76 25.40
C GLY A 676 -13.38 -0.66 24.74
N GLN A 677 -13.07 0.61 25.04
CA GLN A 677 -13.71 1.75 24.38
C GLN A 677 -13.32 1.87 22.90
N LEU A 678 -12.04 1.67 22.56
CA LEU A 678 -11.57 1.66 21.18
C LEU A 678 -12.41 0.70 20.34
N HIS A 679 -12.62 -0.53 20.81
CA HIS A 679 -13.52 -1.47 20.14
C HIS A 679 -14.95 -0.96 20.08
N ALA A 680 -15.55 -0.61 21.21
CA ALA A 680 -16.94 -0.17 21.27
C ALA A 680 -17.27 1.00 20.31
N TYR A 681 -16.31 1.92 20.09
CA TYR A 681 -16.49 3.12 19.28
C TYR A 681 -15.94 3.04 17.86
N TRP A 682 -15.01 2.14 17.56
CA TRP A 682 -14.34 2.12 16.26
C TRP A 682 -14.46 0.81 15.50
N CYS A 683 -14.93 -0.26 16.15
CA CYS A 683 -15.07 -1.56 15.50
C CYS A 683 -15.96 -1.47 14.27
N LEU A 684 -15.61 -2.28 13.28
CA LEU A 684 -16.36 -2.44 12.06
C LEU A 684 -17.03 -3.81 12.09
N HIS A 685 -18.35 -3.82 11.96
CA HIS A 685 -19.18 -5.01 11.90
C HIS A 685 -20.16 -4.87 10.74
N TYR A 686 -20.65 -6.01 10.25
CA TYR A 686 -21.51 -6.14 9.09
C TYR A 686 -20.86 -5.63 7.82
N GLN A 687 -19.53 -5.74 7.69
CA GLN A 687 -18.79 -5.36 6.49
C GLN A 687 -17.52 -6.18 6.24
N GLU A 688 -16.94 -6.09 5.04
CA GLU A 688 -15.73 -6.84 4.62
C GLU A 688 -14.56 -6.56 5.55
N ALA A 689 -14.52 -5.33 6.08
CA ALA A 689 -13.52 -4.88 7.02
C ALA A 689 -13.58 -5.59 8.39
N THR A 690 -14.66 -6.32 8.74
CA THR A 690 -14.87 -6.85 10.11
C THR A 690 -13.62 -7.57 10.64
N PHE A 691 -13.21 -8.67 9.99
CA PHE A 691 -12.09 -9.47 10.50
C PHE A 691 -10.72 -8.79 10.34
N LEU A 692 -10.58 -7.92 9.35
CA LEU A 692 -9.33 -7.18 9.10
C LEU A 692 -9.13 -6.03 10.08
N TRP A 693 -10.21 -5.38 10.53
CA TRP A 693 -10.19 -4.40 11.62
C TRP A 693 -9.80 -5.07 12.93
N HIS A 694 -10.39 -6.24 13.23
CA HIS A 694 -10.04 -7.00 14.43
C HIS A 694 -8.60 -7.52 14.39
N ARG A 695 -8.07 -7.89 13.22
CA ARG A 695 -6.65 -8.19 13.01
C ARG A 695 -5.75 -7.00 13.39
N ALA A 696 -6.08 -5.79 12.93
CA ALA A 696 -5.34 -4.58 13.31
C ALA A 696 -5.43 -4.30 14.82
N TYR A 697 -6.60 -4.50 15.43
CA TYR A 697 -6.79 -4.38 16.88
C TYR A 697 -5.87 -5.34 17.66
N LEU A 698 -5.80 -6.61 17.26
CA LEU A 698 -4.92 -7.59 17.90
C LEU A 698 -3.44 -7.20 17.78
N LEU A 699 -3.00 -6.73 16.60
CA LEU A 699 -1.63 -6.26 16.40
C LEU A 699 -1.27 -5.07 17.30
N TYR A 700 -2.20 -4.13 17.47
CA TYR A 700 -2.03 -3.00 18.36
C TYR A 700 -1.90 -3.45 19.82
N VAL A 701 -2.77 -4.36 20.28
CA VAL A 701 -2.67 -4.91 21.64
C VAL A 701 -1.36 -5.68 21.83
N GLU A 702 -0.95 -6.52 20.89
CA GLU A 702 0.33 -7.25 20.90
C GLU A 702 1.55 -6.33 20.89
N LYS A 703 1.42 -5.13 20.32
CA LYS A 703 2.46 -4.10 20.37
C LYS A 703 2.55 -3.49 21.77
N LEU A 704 1.43 -3.19 22.41
CA LEU A 704 1.38 -2.66 23.77
C LEU A 704 1.96 -3.65 24.79
N ILE A 705 1.54 -4.91 24.73
CA ILE A 705 1.93 -5.91 25.72
C ILE A 705 3.26 -6.61 25.43
N GLY A 706 3.80 -6.43 24.22
CA GLY A 706 5.05 -7.07 23.78
C GLY A 706 5.00 -8.59 23.79
N PHE A 707 3.81 -9.19 23.61
CA PHE A 707 3.58 -10.64 23.71
C PHE A 707 2.51 -11.07 22.68
N PRO A 708 2.68 -12.20 21.97
CA PRO A 708 1.67 -12.70 21.03
C PRO A 708 0.43 -13.21 21.76
N ILE A 709 -0.75 -12.74 21.37
CA ILE A 709 -2.01 -13.15 22.00
C ILE A 709 -2.27 -14.63 21.67
N PRO A 710 -2.43 -15.52 22.68
CA PRO A 710 -2.76 -16.91 22.43
C PRO A 710 -4.21 -17.02 21.93
N TYR A 711 -4.44 -17.83 20.91
CA TYR A 711 -5.76 -18.05 20.36
C TYR A 711 -6.49 -19.18 21.10
N TRP A 712 -7.81 -19.13 21.17
CA TRP A 712 -8.65 -20.23 21.68
C TRP A 712 -9.35 -20.94 20.52
N ASN A 713 -8.98 -22.22 20.29
CA ASN A 713 -9.54 -22.99 19.18
C ASN A 713 -10.94 -23.56 19.44
N GLY A 714 -11.98 -22.73 19.35
CA GLY A 714 -13.37 -23.20 19.36
C GLY A 714 -13.77 -24.07 18.14
N TYR A 715 -12.91 -24.15 17.13
CA TYR A 715 -13.11 -24.96 15.90
C TYR A 715 -12.41 -26.34 15.97
N ALA A 716 -11.81 -26.68 17.11
CA ALA A 716 -11.26 -28.01 17.34
C ALA A 716 -12.35 -29.08 17.22
N SER A 717 -12.06 -30.20 16.54
CA SER A 717 -13.00 -31.30 16.35
C SER A 717 -13.59 -31.82 17.67
N GLU A 718 -12.77 -31.88 18.72
CA GLU A 718 -13.17 -32.30 20.06
C GLU A 718 -13.98 -31.26 20.84
N ALA A 719 -13.97 -29.97 20.44
CA ALA A 719 -14.69 -28.91 21.16
C ALA A 719 -16.22 -29.08 21.09
N ALA A 720 -16.71 -29.91 20.15
CA ALA A 720 -18.12 -30.27 20.02
C ALA A 720 -18.52 -31.53 20.83
N ASP A 721 -17.58 -32.20 21.50
CA ASP A 721 -17.82 -33.33 22.40
C ASP A 721 -17.94 -32.84 23.85
N PRO A 722 -19.12 -32.90 24.49
CA PRO A 722 -19.31 -32.48 25.89
C PRO A 722 -18.42 -33.17 26.93
N THR A 723 -17.75 -34.27 26.57
CA THR A 723 -16.85 -35.02 27.45
C THR A 723 -15.37 -34.71 27.25
N SER A 724 -15.01 -33.98 26.18
CA SER A 724 -13.62 -33.61 25.90
C SER A 724 -13.13 -32.49 26.83
N SER A 725 -11.83 -32.47 27.11
CA SER A 725 -11.14 -31.37 27.79
C SER A 725 -11.09 -30.08 26.96
N PHE A 726 -11.40 -30.14 25.66
CA PHE A 726 -11.47 -28.98 24.77
C PHE A 726 -12.89 -28.37 24.70
N ALA A 727 -13.86 -28.94 25.41
CA ALA A 727 -15.24 -28.46 25.42
C ALA A 727 -15.44 -27.27 26.37
N GLY A 728 -16.17 -26.27 25.90
CA GLY A 728 -16.49 -25.08 26.67
C GLY A 728 -15.34 -24.09 26.78
N ILE A 729 -15.43 -23.18 27.75
CA ILE A 729 -14.42 -22.15 28.00
C ILE A 729 -13.14 -22.81 28.54
N PRO A 730 -11.93 -22.49 28.00
CA PRO A 730 -10.68 -23.02 28.52
C PRO A 730 -10.53 -22.76 30.01
N PRO A 731 -10.07 -23.76 30.81
CA PRO A 731 -9.96 -23.63 32.26
C PRO A 731 -9.17 -22.40 32.73
N MET A 732 -8.19 -21.96 31.94
CA MET A 732 -7.35 -20.78 32.19
C MET A 732 -8.15 -19.48 32.38
N PHE A 733 -9.36 -19.38 31.81
CA PHE A 733 -10.26 -18.23 31.99
C PHE A 733 -11.17 -18.36 33.22
N LEU A 734 -11.17 -19.51 33.91
CA LEU A 734 -12.05 -19.84 35.03
C LEU A 734 -11.30 -19.95 36.37
N GLU A 735 -9.97 -20.11 36.33
CA GLU A 735 -9.10 -20.14 37.50
C GLU A 735 -9.16 -18.81 38.27
N ASP A 736 -9.22 -18.86 39.61
CA ASP A 736 -9.33 -17.67 40.45
C ASP A 736 -8.02 -16.88 40.56
N LYS A 737 -6.89 -17.57 40.50
CA LYS A 737 -5.58 -16.99 40.80
C LYS A 737 -4.52 -17.48 39.83
N TYR A 738 -3.46 -16.69 39.72
CA TYR A 738 -2.24 -17.08 39.03
C TYR A 738 -1.01 -16.68 39.85
N ILE A 739 0.12 -17.31 39.56
CA ILE A 739 1.40 -16.97 40.18
C ILE A 739 2.15 -16.07 39.22
N HIS A 740 2.41 -14.84 39.65
CA HIS A 740 3.07 -13.85 38.81
C HIS A 740 4.55 -14.25 38.54
N PRO A 741 5.02 -14.23 37.28
CA PRO A 741 6.27 -14.89 36.89
C PRO A 741 7.53 -14.21 37.43
N VAL A 742 7.47 -12.90 37.72
CA VAL A 742 8.64 -12.12 38.17
C VAL A 742 8.76 -12.10 39.70
N ASP A 743 7.73 -11.63 40.39
CA ASP A 743 7.76 -11.46 41.85
C ASP A 743 7.23 -12.68 42.63
N LYS A 744 6.72 -13.70 41.93
CA LYS A 744 6.17 -14.95 42.50
C LYS A 744 4.98 -14.74 43.44
N SER A 745 4.34 -13.57 43.41
CA SER A 745 3.14 -13.29 44.18
C SER A 745 1.93 -14.03 43.60
N GLU A 746 1.04 -14.48 44.49
CA GLU A 746 -0.25 -15.04 44.08
C GLU A 746 -1.25 -13.89 43.90
N ARG A 747 -1.79 -13.72 42.69
CA ARG A 747 -2.66 -12.60 42.32
C ARG A 747 -3.98 -13.09 41.71
N PRO A 748 -5.06 -12.29 41.74
CA PRO A 748 -6.29 -12.59 41.00
C PRO A 748 -5.98 -12.81 39.51
N ASN A 749 -6.60 -13.83 38.90
CA ASN A 749 -6.36 -14.13 37.50
C ASN A 749 -6.96 -13.03 36.59
N PRO A 750 -6.13 -12.30 35.83
CA PRO A 750 -6.62 -11.22 34.95
C PRO A 750 -7.51 -11.74 33.82
N LEU A 751 -7.44 -13.03 33.48
CA LEU A 751 -8.30 -13.66 32.47
C LEU A 751 -9.73 -13.91 32.97
N LYS A 752 -9.94 -13.90 34.29
CA LYS A 752 -11.25 -14.09 34.93
C LYS A 752 -11.78 -12.77 35.51
N PHE A 753 -10.93 -12.05 36.23
CA PHE A 753 -11.28 -10.85 36.99
C PHE A 753 -10.88 -9.58 36.23
N ALA A 754 -11.36 -9.43 35.00
CA ALA A 754 -11.25 -8.19 34.25
C ALA A 754 -12.46 -7.30 34.55
N LEU A 755 -12.23 -6.02 34.85
CA LEU A 755 -13.32 -5.07 35.06
C LEU A 755 -14.10 -4.87 33.76
N ALA A 756 -15.42 -4.98 33.87
CA ALA A 756 -16.33 -4.65 32.79
C ALA A 756 -16.34 -3.13 32.52
N LEU A 757 -17.12 -2.69 31.54
CA LEU A 757 -17.25 -1.27 31.19
C LEU A 757 -17.59 -0.43 32.43
N ASN A 758 -16.68 0.49 32.81
CA ASN A 758 -16.81 1.33 33.99
C ASN A 758 -17.01 0.56 35.31
N GLY A 759 -16.57 -0.70 35.39
CA GLY A 759 -16.70 -1.53 36.59
C GLY A 759 -18.13 -1.99 36.85
N HIS A 760 -18.94 -2.12 35.79
CA HIS A 760 -20.29 -2.65 35.87
C HIS A 760 -20.47 -3.71 34.81
N SER A 761 -20.73 -4.95 35.22
CA SER A 761 -21.06 -6.02 34.27
C SER A 761 -22.37 -5.72 33.56
N LYS A 762 -22.57 -6.27 32.36
CA LYS A 762 -23.81 -6.04 31.61
C LYS A 762 -25.02 -6.57 32.37
N SER A 763 -24.85 -7.67 33.08
CA SER A 763 -25.89 -8.26 33.94
C SER A 763 -26.22 -7.41 35.19
N GLY A 764 -25.40 -6.39 35.50
CA GLY A 764 -25.55 -5.55 36.69
C GLY A 764 -25.28 -6.25 38.01
N LYS A 765 -24.71 -7.47 37.96
CA LYS A 765 -24.52 -8.37 39.12
C LYS A 765 -23.14 -8.27 39.78
N GLY A 766 -22.20 -7.55 39.17
CA GLY A 766 -20.84 -7.40 39.68
C GLY A 766 -20.03 -6.39 38.90
N GLU A 767 -18.78 -6.19 39.30
CA GLU A 767 -17.85 -5.25 38.66
C GLU A 767 -17.02 -5.86 37.53
N PHE A 768 -16.85 -7.19 37.57
CA PHE A 768 -16.10 -7.95 36.56
C PHE A 768 -17.00 -8.48 35.46
N VAL A 769 -16.39 -8.80 34.32
CA VAL A 769 -17.12 -9.36 33.18
C VAL A 769 -17.90 -10.62 33.53
N THR A 770 -19.12 -10.72 33.01
CA THR A 770 -20.01 -11.88 33.25
C THR A 770 -20.19 -12.77 32.03
N ARG A 771 -20.10 -14.08 32.26
CA ARG A 771 -20.22 -15.15 31.25
C ARG A 771 -21.41 -16.06 31.53
N SER A 772 -21.76 -16.91 30.58
CA SER A 772 -22.85 -17.89 30.70
C SER A 772 -22.64 -18.81 31.89
N SER A 773 -23.66 -18.91 32.77
CA SER A 773 -23.58 -19.74 33.97
C SER A 773 -23.33 -21.21 33.63
N THR A 774 -23.94 -21.72 32.55
CA THR A 774 -23.71 -23.09 32.05
C THR A 774 -22.25 -23.33 31.70
N LEU A 775 -21.57 -22.34 31.10
CA LEU A 775 -20.17 -22.47 30.70
C LEU A 775 -19.20 -22.30 31.89
N THR A 776 -19.58 -21.51 32.90
CA THR A 776 -18.78 -21.36 34.12
C THR A 776 -18.96 -22.52 35.10
N GLU A 777 -20.15 -23.12 35.17
CA GLU A 777 -20.44 -24.35 35.94
C GLU A 777 -19.81 -25.59 35.29
N GLY A 778 -19.54 -25.53 33.98
CA GLY A 778 -18.92 -26.63 33.24
C GLY A 778 -19.82 -27.88 33.16
N PRO A 779 -19.22 -29.08 33.12
CA PRO A 779 -19.95 -30.36 33.03
C PRO A 779 -20.98 -30.63 34.14
N SER A 780 -20.90 -29.89 35.25
CA SER A 780 -21.85 -29.99 36.36
C SER A 780 -23.23 -29.38 36.04
N SER A 781 -23.29 -28.49 35.04
CA SER A 781 -24.53 -27.84 34.64
C SER A 781 -25.47 -28.81 33.92
N ARG A 782 -26.75 -28.81 34.29
CA ARG A 782 -27.78 -29.63 33.62
C ARG A 782 -27.96 -29.31 32.14
N HIS A 783 -27.50 -28.13 31.70
CA HIS A 783 -27.60 -27.67 30.30
C HIS A 783 -26.31 -27.88 29.50
N TRP A 784 -25.23 -28.38 30.13
CA TRP A 784 -23.90 -28.50 29.54
C TRP A 784 -23.89 -29.21 28.18
N LYS A 785 -24.42 -30.44 28.12
CA LYS A 785 -24.41 -31.26 26.90
C LYS A 785 -25.06 -30.55 25.71
N ARG A 786 -26.17 -29.87 25.97
CA ARG A 786 -26.92 -29.12 24.96
C ARG A 786 -26.17 -27.87 24.51
N THR A 787 -25.58 -27.13 25.45
CA THR A 787 -24.79 -25.92 25.17
C THR A 787 -23.52 -26.23 24.38
N ILE A 788 -22.80 -27.32 24.70
CA ILE A 788 -21.63 -27.76 23.92
C ILE A 788 -22.05 -28.32 22.56
N GLY A 789 -23.19 -29.03 22.48
CA GLY A 789 -23.70 -29.58 21.22
C GLY A 789 -23.91 -28.55 20.11
N LEU A 790 -24.07 -27.26 20.44
CA LEU A 790 -24.15 -26.16 19.46
C LEU A 790 -22.88 -26.01 18.62
N PHE A 791 -21.70 -26.42 19.12
CA PHE A 791 -20.47 -26.35 18.34
C PHE A 791 -20.52 -27.22 17.08
N LYS A 792 -21.32 -28.30 17.05
CA LYS A 792 -21.57 -29.05 15.80
C LYS A 792 -22.21 -28.18 14.72
N LEU A 793 -23.10 -27.26 15.10
CA LEU A 793 -23.69 -26.31 14.18
C LEU A 793 -22.68 -25.25 13.76
N TYR A 794 -21.94 -24.68 14.71
CA TYR A 794 -20.95 -23.64 14.42
C TYR A 794 -19.81 -24.18 13.54
N HIS A 795 -19.38 -25.42 13.75
CA HIS A 795 -18.38 -26.06 12.90
C HIS A 795 -18.87 -26.21 11.46
N ARG A 796 -20.14 -26.61 11.25
CA ARG A 796 -20.75 -26.67 9.91
C ARG A 796 -20.86 -25.28 9.27
N GLN A 797 -21.18 -24.24 10.04
CA GLN A 797 -21.23 -22.86 9.54
C GLN A 797 -19.84 -22.35 9.12
N ILE A 798 -18.81 -22.60 9.94
CA ILE A 798 -17.41 -22.25 9.61
C ILE A 798 -16.95 -23.03 8.38
N GLU A 799 -17.24 -24.33 8.31
CA GLU A 799 -16.88 -25.16 7.15
C GLU A 799 -17.56 -24.63 5.87
N HIS A 800 -18.85 -24.27 5.95
CA HIS A 800 -19.57 -23.69 4.83
C HIS A 800 -18.97 -22.35 4.39
N ALA A 801 -18.55 -21.49 5.33
CA ALA A 801 -17.84 -20.26 5.00
C ALA A 801 -16.48 -20.53 4.35
N LEU A 802 -15.67 -21.43 4.91
CA LEU A 802 -14.34 -21.80 4.39
C LEU A 802 -14.37 -22.42 2.99
N ARG A 803 -15.52 -22.96 2.56
CA ARG A 803 -15.74 -23.52 1.22
C ARG A 803 -16.06 -22.47 0.15
N GLN A 804 -16.34 -21.22 0.53
CA GLN A 804 -16.63 -20.17 -0.44
C GLN A 804 -15.41 -19.85 -1.29
N SER A 805 -15.62 -19.53 -2.56
CA SER A 805 -14.51 -19.22 -3.49
C SER A 805 -14.04 -17.78 -3.40
N THR A 806 -14.79 -16.90 -2.73
CA THR A 806 -14.54 -15.46 -2.72
C THR A 806 -14.72 -14.92 -1.30
N TYR A 807 -13.81 -14.01 -0.89
CA TYR A 807 -13.92 -13.32 0.39
C TYR A 807 -15.19 -12.44 0.46
N THR A 808 -15.39 -11.61 -0.57
CA THR A 808 -16.58 -10.78 -0.83
C THR A 808 -16.81 -10.66 -2.34
N SER A 809 -18.02 -10.89 -2.85
CA SER A 809 -18.31 -10.92 -4.30
C SER A 809 -18.37 -9.53 -4.96
N SER A 810 -17.89 -9.43 -6.21
CA SER A 810 -17.91 -8.16 -6.98
C SER A 810 -19.33 -7.64 -7.23
N HIS A 811 -20.34 -8.51 -7.42
CA HIS A 811 -21.73 -8.08 -7.65
C HIS A 811 -22.34 -7.36 -6.44
N THR A 812 -21.82 -7.61 -5.23
CA THR A 812 -22.27 -6.96 -3.99
C THR A 812 -21.44 -5.72 -3.65
N ALA A 813 -20.24 -5.58 -4.22
CA ALA A 813 -19.45 -4.35 -4.22
C ALA A 813 -19.87 -3.38 -5.35
N GLU A 814 -20.33 -3.91 -6.49
CA GLU A 814 -20.58 -3.14 -7.73
C GLU A 814 -21.97 -2.48 -7.79
N HIS A 815 -23.03 -3.09 -7.24
CA HIS A 815 -24.37 -2.50 -7.24
C HIS A 815 -24.54 -1.32 -6.27
N SER A 816 -23.57 -1.07 -5.38
CA SER A 816 -23.68 -0.08 -4.32
C SER A 816 -22.92 1.22 -4.58
N GLY A 817 -22.16 1.33 -5.67
CA GLY A 817 -21.51 2.59 -6.04
C GLY A 817 -20.50 3.13 -5.02
N VAL A 818 -20.17 2.36 -3.98
CA VAL A 818 -19.25 2.73 -2.90
C VAL A 818 -18.59 1.44 -2.37
N PRO A 819 -17.28 1.43 -2.05
CA PRO A 819 -16.67 0.30 -1.34
C PRO A 819 -17.50 -0.06 -0.11
N TRP A 820 -17.86 -1.33 0.02
CA TRP A 820 -18.76 -1.89 1.04
C TRP A 820 -18.35 -1.58 2.50
N ALA A 821 -17.12 -1.15 2.71
CA ALA A 821 -16.62 -0.71 4.00
C ALA A 821 -16.88 0.80 4.32
N TYR A 822 -17.25 1.63 3.34
CA TYR A 822 -17.43 3.09 3.44
C TYR A 822 -18.89 3.51 3.61
N ILE A 823 -19.54 3.04 4.68
CA ILE A 823 -20.90 3.46 5.03
C ILE A 823 -20.85 4.28 6.32
N THR A 824 -20.98 5.60 6.21
CA THR A 824 -21.03 6.51 7.37
C THR A 824 -22.36 7.24 7.54
N THR A 825 -23.24 7.31 6.51
CA THR A 825 -24.64 7.79 6.59
C THR A 825 -25.43 7.49 5.30
N PHE A 826 -26.74 7.17 5.38
CA PHE A 826 -27.64 7.00 4.21
C PHE A 826 -29.00 7.69 4.40
N SER A 827 -29.62 8.09 3.28
CA SER A 827 -30.99 8.62 3.21
C SER A 827 -32.07 7.53 3.43
N ASP A 828 -33.22 7.92 3.96
CA ASP A 828 -34.24 7.01 4.52
C ASP A 828 -35.12 6.27 3.49
N HIS A 829 -34.82 6.32 2.18
CA HIS A 829 -35.73 5.85 1.11
C HIS A 829 -35.11 4.95 0.03
N GLN A 830 -34.15 4.08 0.36
CA GLN A 830 -33.63 3.08 -0.59
C GLN A 830 -34.46 1.77 -0.61
N LYS A 831 -34.66 1.17 -1.80
CA LYS A 831 -35.51 -0.02 -2.00
C LYS A 831 -34.72 -1.33 -1.79
N ASN A 832 -35.22 -2.23 -0.93
CA ASN A 832 -34.59 -3.50 -0.53
C ASN A 832 -34.26 -4.50 -1.66
N LYS A 833 -34.89 -4.36 -2.83
CA LYS A 833 -34.63 -5.21 -4.01
C LYS A 833 -33.23 -5.02 -4.63
N LEU A 834 -32.48 -4.00 -4.21
CA LEU A 834 -31.15 -3.68 -4.73
C LEU A 834 -30.01 -4.49 -4.06
N TYR A 835 -30.32 -5.35 -3.09
CA TYR A 835 -29.32 -6.10 -2.32
C TYR A 835 -29.70 -7.59 -2.19
N PRO A 836 -29.36 -8.42 -3.18
CA PRO A 836 -29.62 -9.85 -3.11
C PRO A 836 -28.71 -10.54 -2.07
N TYR A 837 -29.17 -11.68 -1.60
CA TYR A 837 -28.60 -12.56 -0.56
C TYR A 837 -27.07 -12.69 -0.60
N ARG A 838 -26.42 -12.63 0.58
CA ARG A 838 -24.95 -12.62 0.74
C ARG A 838 -24.47 -14.00 1.20
N PHE A 839 -23.83 -14.75 0.31
CA PHE A 839 -23.32 -16.10 0.55
C PHE A 839 -21.79 -16.20 0.46
N ASP A 840 -21.08 -15.06 0.48
CA ASP A 840 -19.62 -15.01 0.45
C ASP A 840 -19.02 -15.30 1.84
N PHE A 841 -17.69 -15.53 1.89
CA PHE A 841 -17.00 -15.89 3.14
C PHE A 841 -17.26 -14.89 4.27
N ASP A 842 -17.07 -13.58 4.05
CA ASP A 842 -17.16 -12.56 5.11
C ASP A 842 -18.53 -12.57 5.82
N GLY A 843 -19.62 -12.60 5.05
CA GLY A 843 -20.97 -12.58 5.58
C GLY A 843 -21.38 -13.86 6.32
N LEU A 844 -20.98 -15.03 5.80
CA LEU A 844 -21.26 -16.32 6.45
C LEU A 844 -20.38 -16.53 7.69
N PHE A 845 -19.12 -16.11 7.62
CA PHE A 845 -18.15 -16.24 8.70
C PHE A 845 -18.47 -15.29 9.87
N GLU A 846 -18.96 -14.08 9.60
CA GLU A 846 -19.42 -13.16 10.64
C GLU A 846 -20.65 -13.68 11.40
N GLN A 847 -21.54 -14.43 10.76
CA GLN A 847 -22.71 -14.97 11.46
C GLN A 847 -22.33 -15.96 12.56
N VAL A 848 -21.41 -16.88 12.27
CA VAL A 848 -20.92 -17.82 13.29
C VAL A 848 -20.03 -17.12 14.31
N HIS A 849 -19.37 -16.03 13.94
CA HIS A 849 -18.71 -15.13 14.88
C HIS A 849 -19.67 -14.58 15.93
N ASP A 850 -20.79 -13.98 15.47
CA ASP A 850 -21.80 -13.39 16.35
C ASP A 850 -22.45 -14.46 17.25
N ASN A 851 -22.66 -15.66 16.71
CA ASN A 851 -23.17 -16.80 17.47
C ASN A 851 -22.26 -17.18 18.64
N PHE A 852 -20.95 -17.14 18.45
CA PHE A 852 -20.00 -17.44 19.52
C PHE A 852 -20.03 -16.37 20.62
N HIS A 853 -20.09 -15.08 20.26
CA HIS A 853 -20.30 -13.98 21.22
C HIS A 853 -21.53 -14.23 22.09
N GLY A 854 -22.67 -14.55 21.45
CA GLY A 854 -23.92 -14.90 22.14
C GLY A 854 -23.81 -16.14 23.02
N TRP A 855 -23.01 -17.12 22.61
CA TRP A 855 -22.80 -18.36 23.35
C TRP A 855 -21.96 -18.17 24.61
N VAL A 856 -20.94 -17.29 24.58
CA VAL A 856 -20.04 -17.07 25.73
C VAL A 856 -20.78 -16.43 26.91
N GLY A 857 -21.65 -15.44 26.69
CA GLY A 857 -22.44 -14.83 27.76
C GLY A 857 -22.79 -13.36 27.53
N PRO A 858 -23.49 -12.72 28.49
CA PRO A 858 -24.12 -11.42 28.30
C PRO A 858 -23.15 -10.28 27.97
N ASP A 859 -21.96 -10.26 28.55
CA ASP A 859 -20.97 -9.21 28.30
C ASP A 859 -20.31 -9.40 26.92
N MET A 860 -19.90 -10.64 26.58
CA MET A 860 -19.39 -10.98 25.25
C MET A 860 -20.45 -10.81 24.15
N ALA A 861 -21.73 -10.98 24.49
CA ALA A 861 -22.84 -10.83 23.57
C ALA A 861 -23.23 -9.38 23.27
N ASP A 862 -22.66 -8.37 23.93
CA ASP A 862 -22.95 -6.95 23.70
C ASP A 862 -21.71 -6.24 23.13
N ASN A 863 -21.85 -5.60 21.96
CA ASN A 863 -20.70 -5.00 21.27
C ASN A 863 -20.01 -3.89 22.09
N THR A 864 -20.71 -3.24 23.02
CA THR A 864 -20.10 -2.23 23.90
C THR A 864 -19.30 -2.88 25.03
N TYR A 865 -19.60 -4.12 25.39
CA TYR A 865 -19.00 -4.81 26.54
C TYR A 865 -17.98 -5.89 26.13
N THR A 866 -18.10 -6.45 24.93
CA THR A 866 -17.39 -7.66 24.51
C THR A 866 -15.87 -7.53 24.64
N ALA A 867 -15.29 -6.39 24.24
CA ALA A 867 -13.85 -6.15 24.32
C ALA A 867 -13.30 -5.94 25.75
N PHE A 868 -14.16 -5.88 26.77
CA PHE A 868 -13.75 -5.85 28.17
C PHE A 868 -13.56 -7.25 28.77
N ASP A 869 -13.96 -8.32 28.06
CA ASP A 869 -13.68 -9.71 28.46
C ASP A 869 -12.38 -10.20 27.80
N PRO A 870 -11.37 -10.67 28.55
CA PRO A 870 -10.13 -11.23 27.99
C PRO A 870 -10.33 -12.38 27.01
N ILE A 871 -11.48 -13.09 27.05
CA ILE A 871 -11.84 -14.07 26.03
C ILE A 871 -11.88 -13.43 24.64
N PHE A 872 -12.29 -12.17 24.52
CA PHE A 872 -12.33 -11.42 23.27
C PHE A 872 -11.01 -11.52 22.50
N LEU A 873 -9.88 -11.29 23.17
CA LEU A 873 -8.55 -11.33 22.55
C LEU A 873 -8.24 -12.72 21.99
N SER A 874 -8.40 -13.76 22.80
CA SER A 874 -8.08 -15.14 22.39
C SER A 874 -9.06 -15.70 21.37
N TYR A 875 -10.32 -15.32 21.46
CA TYR A 875 -11.35 -15.70 20.51
C TYR A 875 -11.11 -15.06 19.14
N HIS A 876 -10.91 -13.73 19.10
CA HIS A 876 -10.61 -13.02 17.85
C HIS A 876 -9.27 -13.43 17.24
N ALA A 877 -8.27 -13.80 18.05
CA ALA A 877 -7.04 -14.39 17.54
C ALA A 877 -7.27 -15.72 16.80
N ASN A 878 -8.30 -16.50 17.18
CA ASN A 878 -8.68 -17.71 16.44
C ASN A 878 -9.53 -17.39 15.20
N MET A 879 -10.40 -16.38 15.25
CA MET A 879 -11.14 -15.94 14.07
C MET A 879 -10.20 -15.35 13.01
N ASP A 880 -9.18 -14.62 13.45
CA ASP A 880 -8.09 -14.13 12.61
C ASP A 880 -7.28 -15.28 11.98
N ARG A 881 -7.04 -16.36 12.75
CA ARG A 881 -6.40 -17.59 12.26
C ARG A 881 -7.22 -18.25 11.14
N LEU A 882 -8.52 -18.40 11.33
CA LEU A 882 -9.42 -19.01 10.34
C LEU A 882 -9.57 -18.12 9.09
N ALA A 883 -9.63 -16.79 9.25
CA ALA A 883 -9.57 -15.86 8.12
C ALA A 883 -8.22 -15.95 7.38
N GLY A 884 -7.11 -16.11 8.10
CA GLY A 884 -5.79 -16.39 7.52
C GLY A 884 -5.77 -17.69 6.71
N ILE A 885 -6.34 -18.78 7.25
CA ILE A 885 -6.49 -20.06 6.53
C ILE A 885 -7.29 -19.88 5.23
N PHE A 886 -8.37 -19.10 5.26
CA PHE A 886 -9.15 -18.79 4.07
C PHE A 886 -8.31 -18.05 3.01
N ILE A 887 -7.60 -16.99 3.42
CA ILE A 887 -6.75 -16.18 2.54
C ILE A 887 -5.62 -17.03 1.92
N ASP A 888 -4.98 -17.89 2.72
CA ASP A 888 -3.92 -18.79 2.27
C ASP A 888 -4.45 -19.90 1.33
N ALA A 889 -5.70 -20.32 1.55
CA ALA A 889 -6.38 -21.26 0.66
C ALA A 889 -6.84 -20.59 -0.65
N HIS A 890 -7.25 -19.32 -0.63
CA HIS A 890 -7.84 -18.60 -1.78
C HIS A 890 -7.08 -17.30 -2.11
N PRO A 891 -5.80 -17.36 -2.47
CA PRO A 891 -4.98 -16.18 -2.71
C PRO A 891 -5.42 -15.34 -3.93
N GLU A 892 -6.32 -15.86 -4.77
CA GLU A 892 -7.00 -15.14 -5.84
C GLU A 892 -8.09 -14.16 -5.36
N SER A 893 -8.45 -14.21 -4.08
CA SER A 893 -9.51 -13.38 -3.48
C SER A 893 -9.27 -11.89 -3.73
N GLN A 894 -10.37 -11.17 -3.93
CA GLN A 894 -10.36 -9.73 -4.13
C GLN A 894 -10.80 -9.02 -2.86
N PHE A 895 -10.17 -7.88 -2.58
CA PHE A 895 -10.36 -7.07 -1.38
C PHE A 895 -10.44 -5.59 -1.74
N THR A 896 -11.19 -4.83 -0.96
CA THR A 896 -11.24 -3.36 -1.06
C THR A 896 -9.98 -2.73 -0.47
N SER A 897 -8.87 -2.73 -1.22
CA SER A 897 -7.53 -2.41 -0.70
C SER A 897 -7.40 -1.03 -0.02
N GLY A 898 -8.04 0.01 -0.54
CA GLY A 898 -7.88 1.39 -0.05
C GLY A 898 -8.76 1.80 1.14
N PHE A 899 -9.56 0.89 1.71
CA PHE A 899 -10.46 1.26 2.80
C PHE A 899 -9.72 1.42 4.14
N PRO A 900 -9.82 2.58 4.83
CA PRO A 900 -9.09 2.82 6.07
C PRO A 900 -9.74 2.13 7.28
N LEU A 901 -8.96 1.35 8.02
CA LEU A 901 -9.29 0.69 9.27
C LEU A 901 -9.02 1.64 10.44
N GLN A 902 -9.72 2.77 10.48
CA GLN A 902 -9.52 3.76 11.54
C GLN A 902 -9.82 3.18 12.94
N PRO A 903 -9.10 3.64 13.98
CA PRO A 903 -8.10 4.70 13.99
C PRO A 903 -6.67 4.20 13.72
N PHE A 904 -6.49 2.98 13.25
CA PHE A 904 -5.16 2.36 13.17
C PHE A 904 -4.30 3.01 12.09
N ILE A 905 -3.02 3.24 12.40
CA ILE A 905 -1.96 3.69 11.48
C ILE A 905 -0.78 2.71 11.58
N ASN A 906 0.24 2.87 10.73
CA ASN A 906 1.47 2.08 10.80
C ASN A 906 1.22 0.55 10.79
N ASN A 907 0.39 0.05 9.85
CA ASN A 907 0.01 -1.36 9.73
C ASN A 907 -0.58 -1.97 11.02
N GLY A 908 -1.46 -1.24 11.70
CA GLY A 908 -2.13 -1.72 12.91
C GLY A 908 -1.28 -1.66 14.17
N THR A 909 -0.11 -1.01 14.14
CA THR A 909 0.79 -0.96 15.31
C THR A 909 0.69 0.33 16.12
N ASP A 910 -0.08 1.30 15.65
CA ASP A 910 -0.32 2.57 16.34
C ASP A 910 -1.71 3.13 15.98
N ILE A 911 -2.16 4.19 16.67
CA ILE A 911 -3.47 4.79 16.48
C ILE A 911 -3.39 6.32 16.30
N SER A 912 -4.29 6.86 15.48
CA SER A 912 -4.55 8.30 15.40
C SER A 912 -6.05 8.56 15.29
N TYR A 913 -6.57 9.49 16.09
CA TYR A 913 -8.00 9.79 16.14
C TYR A 913 -8.40 11.02 15.32
N ASP A 914 -7.44 11.89 15.04
CA ASP A 914 -7.66 13.24 14.50
C ASP A 914 -6.78 13.56 13.28
N ASP A 915 -5.99 12.61 12.76
CA ASP A 915 -5.16 12.86 11.58
C ASP A 915 -6.05 13.05 10.33
N PRO A 916 -5.97 14.21 9.66
CA PRO A 916 -6.82 14.51 8.52
C PRO A 916 -6.40 13.77 7.24
N ARG A 917 -5.24 13.10 7.24
CA ARG A 917 -4.67 12.47 6.05
C ARG A 917 -5.17 11.03 5.92
N ARG A 918 -6.19 10.80 5.09
CA ARG A 918 -6.81 9.47 4.89
C ARG A 918 -5.81 8.35 4.56
N TRP A 919 -4.69 8.66 3.89
CA TRP A 919 -3.66 7.70 3.50
C TRP A 919 -2.73 7.25 4.64
N CYS A 920 -2.73 7.92 5.81
CA CYS A 920 -1.91 7.49 6.94
C CYS A 920 -2.50 6.27 7.66
N TYR A 921 -3.79 6.03 7.48
CA TYR A 921 -4.51 4.94 8.12
C TYR A 921 -4.17 3.60 7.49
N THR A 922 -4.02 2.61 8.36
CA THR A 922 -3.93 1.19 7.99
C THR A 922 -5.16 0.81 7.19
N THR A 923 -5.00 0.06 6.12
CA THR A 923 -6.10 -0.27 5.22
C THR A 923 -6.49 -1.75 5.26
N ILE A 924 -7.65 -2.08 4.67
CA ILE A 924 -8.02 -3.47 4.34
C ILE A 924 -6.90 -4.14 3.55
N GLY A 925 -6.33 -3.45 2.55
CA GLY A 925 -5.24 -3.98 1.74
C GLY A 925 -3.99 -4.29 2.55
N ASP A 926 -3.72 -3.51 3.60
CA ASP A 926 -2.61 -3.78 4.52
C ASP A 926 -2.87 -5.03 5.36
N MET A 927 -4.07 -5.16 5.91
CA MET A 927 -4.41 -6.28 6.81
C MET A 927 -4.78 -7.57 6.07
N ALA A 928 -5.15 -7.51 4.79
CA ALA A 928 -5.45 -8.69 3.96
C ALA A 928 -4.18 -9.43 3.48
N LYS A 929 -2.99 -8.86 3.70
CA LYS A 929 -1.72 -9.51 3.36
C LYS A 929 -1.51 -10.78 4.19
N ASP A 930 -0.65 -11.65 3.67
CA ASP A 930 -0.16 -12.83 4.39
C ASP A 930 0.35 -12.46 5.79
N THR A 931 -0.03 -13.23 6.81
CA THR A 931 0.32 -12.94 8.21
C THR A 931 1.82 -12.86 8.46
N ARG A 932 2.65 -13.57 7.68
CA ARG A 932 4.12 -13.48 7.73
C ARG A 932 4.61 -12.09 7.34
N SER A 933 3.94 -11.43 6.39
CA SER A 933 4.25 -10.04 6.01
C SER A 933 3.87 -9.03 7.09
N LEU A 934 3.00 -9.43 8.01
CA LEU A 934 2.60 -8.65 9.19
C LEU A 934 3.45 -8.99 10.43
N GLY A 935 4.45 -9.86 10.28
CA GLY A 935 5.42 -10.18 11.33
C GLY A 935 4.97 -11.25 12.35
N TYR A 936 3.90 -12.01 12.07
CA TYR A 936 3.41 -13.04 12.98
C TYR A 936 2.96 -14.32 12.25
N MET A 937 2.86 -15.42 12.99
CA MET A 937 2.37 -16.71 12.51
C MET A 937 1.55 -17.41 13.61
N TYR A 938 0.85 -18.48 13.22
CA TYR A 938 0.12 -19.35 14.14
C TYR A 938 0.89 -20.65 14.39
N ALA A 939 0.95 -21.10 15.65
CA ALA A 939 1.33 -22.48 15.94
C ALA A 939 0.16 -23.43 15.64
N ALA A 940 0.46 -24.72 15.52
CA ALA A 940 -0.55 -25.76 15.36
C ALA A 940 -1.50 -25.78 16.58
N PRO A 941 -2.79 -26.11 16.37
CA PRO A 941 -3.75 -26.17 17.46
C PRO A 941 -3.47 -27.38 18.37
N ALA A 942 -3.86 -27.27 19.65
CA ALA A 942 -3.66 -28.34 20.62
C ALA A 942 -4.50 -29.59 20.28
N SER A 943 -5.69 -29.37 19.71
CA SER A 943 -6.54 -30.37 19.08
C SER A 943 -6.75 -29.99 17.61
N PRO A 944 -6.72 -30.95 16.66
CA PRO A 944 -6.97 -30.66 15.25
C PRO A 944 -8.29 -29.93 15.01
N ASP A 945 -8.30 -29.04 14.03
CA ASP A 945 -9.52 -28.40 13.52
C ASP A 945 -10.49 -29.45 12.97
N ALA A 946 -11.80 -29.13 12.96
CA ALA A 946 -12.81 -30.02 12.40
C ALA A 946 -12.55 -30.33 10.92
N VAL A 947 -12.50 -29.29 10.06
CA VAL A 947 -12.19 -29.41 8.63
C VAL A 947 -11.51 -28.13 8.14
N THR A 948 -10.35 -28.22 7.51
CA THR A 948 -9.69 -27.06 6.88
C THR A 948 -9.46 -27.30 5.39
N PRO A 949 -9.69 -26.30 4.52
CA PRO A 949 -9.32 -26.41 3.12
C PRO A 949 -7.80 -26.52 2.99
N PRO A 950 -7.28 -27.29 2.01
CA PRO A 950 -5.85 -27.31 1.72
C PRO A 950 -5.41 -25.93 1.22
N SER A 951 -4.25 -25.48 1.70
CA SER A 951 -3.63 -24.22 1.25
C SER A 951 -3.36 -24.22 -0.26
N ALA A 952 -3.22 -23.05 -0.87
CA ALA A 952 -2.86 -22.94 -2.28
C ALA A 952 -1.58 -23.72 -2.63
N ALA A 953 -0.59 -23.71 -1.72
CA ALA A 953 0.65 -24.46 -1.87
C ALA A 953 0.41 -25.99 -1.85
N GLU A 954 -0.44 -26.50 -0.95
CA GLU A 954 -0.80 -27.93 -0.89
C GLU A 954 -1.60 -28.38 -2.10
N ARG A 955 -2.43 -27.50 -2.67
CA ARG A 955 -3.16 -27.74 -3.93
C ARG A 955 -2.28 -27.66 -5.18
N GLY A 956 -1.01 -27.29 -5.04
CA GLY A 956 -0.11 -27.13 -6.17
C GLY A 956 -0.40 -25.90 -7.03
N ILE A 957 -0.90 -24.81 -6.43
CA ILE A 957 -1.07 -23.48 -7.05
C ILE A 957 0.15 -22.63 -6.68
N LEU A 958 1.01 -22.39 -7.66
CA LEU A 958 2.45 -22.17 -7.44
C LEU A 958 2.92 -20.74 -7.73
N SER A 959 2.06 -19.97 -8.39
CA SER A 959 2.20 -18.54 -8.60
C SER A 959 0.86 -17.87 -8.30
N PRO A 960 0.34 -17.97 -7.07
CA PRO A 960 -0.79 -17.13 -6.71
C PRO A 960 -0.35 -15.68 -6.90
N ARG A 961 -1.03 -14.93 -7.80
CA ARG A 961 -0.86 -13.48 -7.82
C ARG A 961 -1.18 -13.02 -6.40
N ALA A 962 -0.22 -12.44 -5.69
CA ALA A 962 -0.52 -11.70 -4.46
C ALA A 962 -1.40 -10.52 -4.90
N THR A 963 -2.71 -10.72 -4.88
CA THR A 963 -3.63 -9.74 -5.46
C THR A 963 -3.80 -8.54 -4.56
N GLY A 964 -3.52 -8.64 -3.24
CA GLY A 964 -3.79 -7.56 -2.29
C GLY A 964 -5.22 -7.04 -2.39
N GLY A 965 -6.12 -7.87 -2.93
CA GLY A 965 -7.31 -7.41 -3.61
C GLY A 965 -7.03 -6.67 -4.92
N ARG A 966 -7.58 -7.16 -6.05
CA ARG A 966 -7.83 -6.25 -7.17
C ARG A 966 -8.80 -5.17 -6.65
N ALA A 967 -8.40 -3.90 -6.73
CA ALA A 967 -9.29 -2.80 -6.42
C ALA A 967 -10.51 -2.87 -7.34
N ILE A 968 -11.70 -3.04 -6.75
CA ILE A 968 -12.96 -2.84 -7.48
C ILE A 968 -13.08 -1.34 -7.67
N SER A 969 -12.87 -0.87 -8.89
CA SER A 969 -13.22 0.48 -9.30
C SER A 969 -14.59 0.42 -9.97
N LEU A 970 -15.53 1.21 -9.49
CA LEU A 970 -16.88 1.27 -10.03
C LEU A 970 -16.92 2.14 -11.29
N PRO A 971 -17.80 1.83 -12.27
CA PRO A 971 -18.06 2.69 -13.40
C PRO A 971 -19.06 3.82 -13.05
N PRO A 972 -18.94 5.02 -13.65
CA PRO A 972 -19.78 6.16 -13.32
C PRO A 972 -21.24 6.14 -13.72
N GLY A 973 -22.09 6.61 -12.79
CA GLY A 973 -23.47 7.04 -13.05
C GLY A 973 -24.58 6.01 -12.83
N ILE A 974 -25.16 5.99 -11.62
CA ILE A 974 -26.55 5.54 -11.41
C ILE A 974 -27.27 6.50 -10.46
N LEU A 975 -27.99 7.48 -11.00
CA LEU A 975 -29.16 8.07 -10.34
C LEU A 975 -30.29 8.27 -11.36
N GLY A 976 -31.43 7.59 -11.10
CA GLY A 976 -32.73 7.90 -11.70
C GLY A 976 -33.38 6.75 -12.46
N GLN A 977 -34.17 5.91 -11.77
CA GLN A 977 -35.09 4.98 -12.44
C GLN A 977 -36.28 5.72 -13.07
N PRO A 978 -36.85 5.16 -14.15
CA PRO A 978 -38.23 4.68 -14.05
C PRO A 978 -38.43 3.25 -14.56
N GLU A 979 -39.59 2.71 -14.26
CA GLU A 979 -39.98 1.31 -14.34
C GLU A 979 -40.00 0.67 -15.74
N ALA A 980 -39.87 -0.66 -15.69
CA ALA A 980 -39.97 -1.68 -16.73
C ALA A 980 -40.82 -1.39 -17.96
N LYS A 981 -40.26 -1.77 -19.12
CA LYS A 981 -41.01 -2.49 -20.16
C LYS A 981 -40.26 -3.76 -20.56
N GLN A 982 -40.91 -4.90 -20.34
CA GLN A 982 -40.54 -6.17 -20.97
C GLN A 982 -40.58 -6.01 -22.50
N GLY A 983 -39.48 -6.35 -23.16
CA GLY A 983 -39.38 -6.55 -24.60
C GLY A 983 -38.74 -7.92 -24.86
N ASN A 984 -39.52 -8.83 -25.46
CA ASN A 984 -39.18 -10.22 -25.70
C ASN A 984 -37.87 -10.41 -26.50
N GLY A 985 -36.86 -10.99 -25.83
CA GLY A 985 -35.72 -11.63 -26.47
C GLY A 985 -35.45 -12.94 -25.73
N ALA A 986 -35.94 -14.05 -26.27
CA ALA A 986 -35.81 -15.37 -25.67
C ALA A 986 -34.33 -15.73 -25.44
N ILE A 987 -33.98 -15.91 -24.16
CA ILE A 987 -32.76 -16.61 -23.77
C ILE A 987 -32.91 -18.04 -24.30
N LYS A 988 -32.02 -18.45 -25.22
CA LYS A 988 -31.87 -19.87 -25.54
C LYS A 988 -31.38 -20.59 -24.28
N PRO A 989 -32.02 -21.68 -23.87
CA PRO A 989 -31.65 -22.42 -22.68
C PRO A 989 -30.29 -23.08 -22.93
N THR A 990 -29.24 -22.61 -22.26
CA THR A 990 -28.10 -23.48 -21.96
C THR A 990 -28.64 -24.62 -21.11
N THR A 991 -28.46 -25.84 -21.57
CA THR A 991 -28.79 -27.08 -20.86
C THR A 991 -28.33 -26.99 -19.42
N ALA A 992 -29.30 -26.77 -18.53
CA ALA A 992 -29.10 -26.80 -17.10
C ALA A 992 -28.63 -28.21 -16.73
N SER A 993 -27.39 -28.33 -16.25
CA SER A 993 -27.11 -29.39 -15.29
C SER A 993 -28.05 -29.16 -14.11
N LEU A 994 -28.82 -30.18 -13.74
CA LEU A 994 -29.68 -30.19 -12.57
C LEU A 994 -28.81 -29.99 -11.31
N PHE A 995 -28.53 -28.74 -10.92
CA PHE A 995 -27.99 -28.45 -9.61
C PHE A 995 -29.06 -28.81 -8.58
N GLU A 996 -28.71 -29.72 -7.67
CA GLU A 996 -29.58 -30.07 -6.56
C GLU A 996 -29.78 -28.83 -5.69
N LYS A 997 -31.04 -28.43 -5.47
CA LYS A 997 -31.37 -27.30 -4.59
C LYS A 997 -31.54 -27.78 -3.15
N GLU A 998 -31.06 -27.00 -2.20
CA GLU A 998 -31.23 -27.20 -0.76
C GLU A 998 -31.97 -26.01 -0.14
N PRO A 999 -32.86 -26.24 0.84
CA PRO A 999 -33.51 -25.15 1.54
C PRO A 999 -32.54 -24.43 2.47
N SER A 1000 -32.74 -23.14 2.64
CA SER A 1000 -32.03 -22.28 3.57
C SER A 1000 -33.02 -21.31 4.23
N VAL A 1001 -32.83 -21.03 5.50
CA VAL A 1001 -33.63 -20.04 6.23
C VAL A 1001 -32.89 -18.72 6.21
N VAL A 1002 -33.56 -17.68 5.71
CA VAL A 1002 -32.95 -16.37 5.47
C VAL A 1002 -33.67 -15.28 6.25
N PHE A 1003 -32.90 -14.50 6.99
CA PHE A 1003 -33.36 -13.27 7.63
C PHE A 1003 -32.85 -12.09 6.80
N THR A 1004 -33.77 -11.32 6.21
CA THR A 1004 -33.46 -10.08 5.50
C THR A 1004 -33.74 -8.89 6.39
N GLU A 1005 -33.06 -7.76 6.17
CA GLU A 1005 -33.22 -6.54 6.97
C GLU A 1005 -32.64 -6.62 8.40
N VAL A 1006 -31.59 -7.41 8.57
CA VAL A 1006 -30.83 -7.53 9.83
C VAL A 1006 -30.01 -6.26 10.08
N GLY A 1007 -30.62 -5.26 10.71
CA GLY A 1007 -29.95 -4.01 11.12
C GLY A 1007 -29.40 -4.04 12.55
N CYS A 1008 -28.81 -2.93 13.00
CA CYS A 1008 -28.42 -2.77 14.39
C CYS A 1008 -29.63 -2.81 15.34
N THR A 1009 -29.44 -3.42 16.50
CA THR A 1009 -30.35 -3.33 17.64
C THR A 1009 -29.61 -2.74 18.85
N THR A 1010 -30.34 -2.20 19.81
CA THR A 1010 -29.74 -1.72 21.07
C THR A 1010 -29.34 -2.88 21.99
N SER A 1011 -30.21 -3.89 22.11
CA SER A 1011 -29.94 -5.12 22.86
C SER A 1011 -29.60 -6.26 21.90
N SER A 1012 -28.93 -7.29 22.41
CA SER A 1012 -28.58 -8.48 21.65
C SER A 1012 -29.65 -9.54 21.77
N TYR A 1013 -29.91 -10.25 20.67
CA TYR A 1013 -30.96 -11.26 20.60
C TYR A 1013 -30.44 -12.57 20.02
N ARG A 1014 -30.98 -13.67 20.51
CA ARG A 1014 -30.79 -15.01 19.94
C ARG A 1014 -32.09 -15.46 19.28
N ILE A 1015 -32.00 -15.93 18.05
CA ILE A 1015 -33.12 -16.43 17.27
C ILE A 1015 -32.89 -17.92 17.04
N ASP A 1016 -33.70 -18.75 17.68
CA ASP A 1016 -33.69 -20.20 17.54
C ASP A 1016 -34.75 -20.60 16.50
N VAL A 1017 -34.36 -21.37 15.48
CA VAL A 1017 -35.21 -21.68 14.31
C VAL A 1017 -35.56 -23.16 14.26
N PHE A 1018 -36.84 -23.46 14.02
CA PHE A 1018 -37.41 -24.80 13.99
C PHE A 1018 -38.28 -25.02 12.75
N THR A 1019 -38.50 -26.28 12.38
CA THR A 1019 -39.51 -26.65 11.38
C THR A 1019 -40.92 -26.24 11.84
N ALA A 1020 -41.85 -25.93 10.93
CA ALA A 1020 -43.18 -25.47 11.31
C ALA A 1020 -43.97 -26.54 12.11
N GLY A 1021 -43.76 -27.83 11.81
CA GLY A 1021 -44.29 -28.96 12.56
C GLY A 1021 -43.65 -29.25 13.94
N ALA A 1022 -42.69 -28.45 14.43
CA ALA A 1022 -41.96 -28.74 15.66
C ALA A 1022 -42.87 -28.92 16.88
N GLN A 1023 -42.73 -30.08 17.55
CA GLN A 1023 -43.44 -30.40 18.80
C GLN A 1023 -42.74 -29.84 20.04
N SER A 1024 -41.45 -29.55 19.93
CA SER A 1024 -40.60 -28.99 20.98
C SER A 1024 -39.82 -27.79 20.43
N LEU A 1025 -39.86 -26.67 21.14
CA LEU A 1025 -39.11 -25.45 20.83
C LEU A 1025 -37.82 -25.34 21.68
N VAL A 1026 -37.27 -26.49 22.07
CA VAL A 1026 -36.00 -26.55 22.81
C VAL A 1026 -34.85 -26.62 21.80
N PRO A 1027 -33.95 -25.62 21.71
CA PRO A 1027 -32.87 -25.62 20.72
C PRO A 1027 -31.74 -26.57 21.13
N ASP A 1028 -31.87 -27.84 20.74
CA ASP A 1028 -30.93 -28.93 21.02
C ASP A 1028 -30.63 -29.71 19.72
N VAL A 1029 -29.39 -29.59 19.24
CA VAL A 1029 -28.92 -30.23 17.99
C VAL A 1029 -28.90 -31.76 18.09
N THR A 1030 -28.85 -32.32 19.31
CA THR A 1030 -28.71 -33.77 19.52
C THR A 1030 -30.03 -34.48 19.73
N THR A 1031 -31.00 -33.82 20.36
CA THR A 1031 -32.27 -34.46 20.76
C THR A 1031 -33.49 -33.89 20.06
N ASN A 1032 -33.41 -32.70 19.47
CA ASN A 1032 -34.53 -32.09 18.77
C ASN A 1032 -34.36 -32.19 17.24
N PRO A 1033 -35.05 -33.14 16.57
CA PRO A 1033 -34.94 -33.33 15.13
C PRO A 1033 -35.64 -32.24 14.30
N ASP A 1034 -36.27 -31.26 14.96
CA ASP A 1034 -36.95 -30.13 14.33
C ASP A 1034 -36.17 -28.82 14.51
N PHE A 1035 -35.06 -28.80 15.26
CA PHE A 1035 -34.22 -27.63 15.44
C PHE A 1035 -33.27 -27.43 14.26
N ILE A 1036 -33.51 -26.38 13.46
CA ILE A 1036 -32.78 -26.07 12.23
C ILE A 1036 -31.45 -25.38 12.56
N GLY A 1037 -31.48 -24.39 13.45
CA GLY A 1037 -30.27 -23.65 13.81
C GLY A 1037 -30.53 -22.37 14.59
N GLN A 1038 -29.47 -21.61 14.82
CA GLN A 1038 -29.47 -20.41 15.66
C GLN A 1038 -28.76 -19.25 14.97
N VAL A 1039 -29.32 -18.05 15.10
CA VAL A 1039 -28.73 -16.77 14.70
C VAL A 1039 -28.66 -15.85 15.92
N THR A 1040 -27.49 -15.28 16.17
CA THR A 1040 -27.32 -14.21 17.16
C THR A 1040 -27.24 -12.87 16.45
N ARG A 1041 -28.03 -11.91 16.94
CA ARG A 1041 -27.97 -10.51 16.55
C ARG A 1041 -27.28 -9.75 17.67
N ILE A 1042 -26.02 -9.41 17.46
CA ILE A 1042 -25.28 -8.59 18.40
C ILE A 1042 -25.84 -7.16 18.42
N GLY A 1043 -26.15 -6.66 19.60
CA GLY A 1043 -26.62 -5.30 19.82
C GLY A 1043 -25.45 -4.33 19.94
N MET A 1044 -25.66 -3.09 19.50
CA MET A 1044 -24.69 -1.99 19.60
C MET A 1044 -24.59 -1.40 21.01
N GLY A 1045 -25.40 -1.88 21.96
CA GLY A 1045 -25.47 -1.36 23.33
C GLY A 1045 -26.19 -0.01 23.42
N ARG A 1046 -26.46 0.44 24.64
CA ARG A 1046 -27.14 1.72 24.94
C ARG A 1046 -26.20 2.93 24.95
N GLY A 1047 -24.89 2.70 24.84
CA GLY A 1047 -23.85 3.71 25.00
C GLY A 1047 -23.76 4.30 26.41
N ARG A 1048 -23.14 5.48 26.52
CA ARG A 1048 -23.01 6.21 27.79
C ARG A 1048 -24.34 6.84 28.18
N GLN A 1049 -24.56 7.06 29.48
CA GLN A 1049 -25.75 7.76 29.97
C GLN A 1049 -25.89 9.12 29.28
N GLY A 1050 -26.95 9.29 28.48
CA GLY A 1050 -27.25 10.54 27.77
C GLY A 1050 -26.88 10.58 26.28
N ASP A 1051 -26.02 9.68 25.79
CA ASP A 1051 -25.44 9.77 24.43
C ASP A 1051 -26.05 8.79 23.40
N GLY A 1052 -27.00 7.94 23.82
CA GLY A 1052 -27.61 6.91 22.96
C GLY A 1052 -26.62 5.80 22.53
N PRO A 1053 -27.06 4.83 21.70
CA PRO A 1053 -26.18 3.77 21.19
C PRO A 1053 -24.94 4.36 20.50
N PRO A 1054 -23.73 3.88 20.81
CA PRO A 1054 -22.53 4.34 20.12
C PRO A 1054 -22.69 4.04 18.63
N ASN A 1055 -22.36 5.01 17.78
CA ASN A 1055 -22.31 4.87 16.32
C ASN A 1055 -23.64 4.49 15.62
N SER A 1056 -24.78 5.02 16.07
CA SER A 1056 -26.07 4.83 15.39
C SER A 1056 -26.04 5.18 13.88
N GLY A 1057 -25.16 6.09 13.44
CA GLY A 1057 -24.91 6.44 12.04
C GLY A 1057 -24.16 5.39 11.21
N ARG A 1058 -23.46 4.45 11.85
CA ARG A 1058 -22.69 3.36 11.17
C ARG A 1058 -23.51 2.07 11.00
N CYS A 1059 -24.76 2.08 11.45
CA CYS A 1059 -25.65 0.94 11.29
C CYS A 1059 -26.01 0.71 9.83
N ARG A 1060 -25.73 -0.52 9.36
CA ARG A 1060 -25.87 -0.95 7.96
C ARG A 1060 -27.24 -0.55 7.38
N LYS A 1061 -27.22 0.31 6.36
CA LYS A 1061 -28.36 0.57 5.46
C LYS A 1061 -27.84 0.36 4.04
N PRO A 1062 -28.33 -0.62 3.26
CA PRO A 1062 -29.41 -1.55 3.57
C PRO A 1062 -29.02 -2.53 4.68
N ALA A 1063 -29.99 -3.04 5.39
CA ALA A 1063 -29.73 -3.96 6.47
C ALA A 1063 -29.20 -5.34 5.99
N ALA A 1064 -28.60 -6.10 6.90
CA ALA A 1064 -27.90 -7.35 6.60
C ALA A 1064 -28.81 -8.52 6.27
N THR A 1065 -28.19 -9.55 5.71
CA THR A 1065 -28.84 -10.84 5.47
C THR A 1065 -28.10 -11.89 6.28
N ARG A 1066 -28.84 -12.70 7.03
CA ARG A 1066 -28.33 -13.88 7.73
C ARG A 1066 -28.92 -15.13 7.11
N VAL A 1067 -28.12 -16.18 6.96
CA VAL A 1067 -28.47 -17.40 6.22
C VAL A 1067 -28.16 -18.60 7.11
N LEU A 1068 -29.15 -19.46 7.28
CA LEU A 1068 -28.98 -20.77 7.90
C LEU A 1068 -29.17 -21.85 6.83
N PRO A 1069 -28.12 -22.63 6.50
CA PRO A 1069 -28.29 -23.82 5.68
C PRO A 1069 -29.26 -24.80 6.36
N ALA A 1070 -30.25 -25.28 5.63
CA ALA A 1070 -31.28 -26.18 6.14
C ALA A 1070 -31.39 -27.48 5.31
N GLY A 1071 -30.33 -27.85 4.57
CA GLY A 1071 -30.28 -29.01 3.68
C GLY A 1071 -30.78 -30.32 4.32
N GLU A 1072 -30.42 -30.59 5.57
CA GLU A 1072 -30.86 -31.78 6.32
C GLU A 1072 -32.37 -31.83 6.57
N PHE A 1073 -33.07 -30.70 6.43
CA PHE A 1073 -34.51 -30.55 6.62
C PHE A 1073 -35.29 -30.47 5.31
N LYS A 1074 -34.64 -30.79 4.17
CA LYS A 1074 -35.21 -30.75 2.81
C LYS A 1074 -36.59 -31.39 2.71
N GLU A 1075 -36.77 -32.59 3.27
CA GLU A 1075 -38.07 -33.28 3.23
C GLU A 1075 -39.14 -32.54 4.03
N LYS A 1076 -38.82 -32.08 5.25
CA LYS A 1076 -39.75 -31.34 6.13
C LYS A 1076 -40.12 -29.95 5.59
N LEU A 1077 -39.21 -29.30 4.87
CA LEU A 1077 -39.41 -27.96 4.29
C LEU A 1077 -40.00 -27.99 2.87
N SER A 1078 -40.09 -29.15 2.22
CA SER A 1078 -40.61 -29.29 0.85
C SER A 1078 -42.13 -29.12 0.71
N GLY A 1079 -42.87 -29.09 1.83
CA GLY A 1079 -44.33 -28.91 1.87
C GLY A 1079 -44.84 -27.75 2.74
N GLU A 1080 -43.97 -27.08 3.50
CA GLU A 1080 -44.29 -25.95 4.38
C GLU A 1080 -43.38 -24.77 4.04
N SER A 1081 -43.95 -23.58 3.81
CA SER A 1081 -43.17 -22.35 3.51
C SER A 1081 -42.67 -21.65 4.78
N ASP A 1082 -43.20 -22.05 5.93
CA ASP A 1082 -43.06 -21.34 7.20
C ASP A 1082 -42.15 -22.12 8.17
N VAL A 1083 -41.44 -21.39 9.03
CA VAL A 1083 -40.62 -21.92 10.12
C VAL A 1083 -41.10 -21.30 11.43
N LYS A 1084 -40.89 -21.99 12.54
CA LYS A 1084 -41.14 -21.45 13.88
C LYS A 1084 -39.85 -20.84 14.42
N ILE A 1085 -39.95 -19.70 15.10
CA ILE A 1085 -38.81 -19.08 15.77
C ILE A 1085 -39.10 -18.80 17.24
N VAL A 1086 -38.07 -18.88 18.06
CA VAL A 1086 -38.05 -18.37 19.43
C VAL A 1086 -37.00 -17.26 19.50
N VAL A 1087 -37.41 -16.07 19.89
CA VAL A 1087 -36.53 -14.91 20.03
C VAL A 1087 -36.25 -14.69 21.51
N THR A 1088 -35.00 -14.80 21.93
CA THR A 1088 -34.57 -14.58 23.32
C THR A 1088 -33.72 -13.31 23.40
N ASN A 1089 -34.05 -12.41 24.32
CA ASN A 1089 -33.18 -11.29 24.66
C ASN A 1089 -31.99 -11.81 25.49
N LEU A 1090 -30.77 -11.62 25.01
CA LEU A 1090 -29.56 -12.14 25.67
C LEU A 1090 -29.18 -11.35 26.93
N GLU A 1091 -29.69 -10.13 27.10
CA GLU A 1091 -29.48 -9.30 28.28
C GLU A 1091 -30.33 -9.79 29.46
N THR A 1092 -31.62 -10.04 29.24
CA THR A 1092 -32.57 -10.46 30.29
C THR A 1092 -32.71 -11.97 30.40
N GLY A 1093 -32.40 -12.71 29.34
CA GLY A 1093 -32.69 -14.13 29.20
C GLY A 1093 -34.16 -14.45 28.91
N GLU A 1094 -35.00 -13.43 28.71
CA GLU A 1094 -36.44 -13.57 28.50
C GLU A 1094 -36.79 -13.77 27.01
N GLU A 1095 -37.87 -14.51 26.76
CA GLU A 1095 -38.43 -14.67 25.42
C GLU A 1095 -39.20 -13.42 25.00
N VAL A 1096 -38.97 -12.94 23.79
CA VAL A 1096 -39.64 -11.79 23.19
C VAL A 1096 -40.89 -12.29 22.46
N ALA A 1097 -42.04 -11.67 22.74
CA ALA A 1097 -43.29 -12.06 22.12
C ALA A 1097 -43.33 -11.73 20.61
N GLU A 1098 -44.05 -12.53 19.82
CA GLU A 1098 -44.18 -12.36 18.36
C GLU A 1098 -44.67 -10.96 17.94
N GLY A 1099 -45.69 -10.44 18.63
CA GLY A 1099 -46.20 -9.09 18.36
C GLY A 1099 -45.19 -7.96 18.62
N GLU A 1100 -44.08 -8.25 19.29
CA GLU A 1100 -42.99 -7.32 19.56
C GLU A 1100 -41.84 -7.52 18.57
N TYR A 1101 -41.31 -8.74 18.42
CA TYR A 1101 -40.19 -8.97 17.49
C TYR A 1101 -40.61 -8.83 16.02
N ALA A 1102 -41.88 -9.06 15.67
CA ALA A 1102 -42.35 -8.89 14.28
C ALA A 1102 -42.35 -7.42 13.82
N LYS A 1103 -42.29 -6.48 14.76
CA LYS A 1103 -42.14 -5.04 14.48
C LYS A 1103 -40.68 -4.62 14.34
N MET A 1104 -39.75 -5.51 14.67
CA MET A 1104 -38.32 -5.26 14.59
C MET A 1104 -37.79 -5.75 13.22
N PRO A 1105 -37.03 -4.94 12.47
CA PRO A 1105 -36.50 -5.34 11.17
C PRO A 1105 -35.50 -6.49 11.32
N GLY A 1106 -35.57 -7.50 10.46
CA GLY A 1106 -34.61 -8.62 10.45
C GLY A 1106 -34.90 -9.80 11.38
N PHE A 1107 -36.06 -9.86 12.01
CA PHE A 1107 -36.46 -10.98 12.88
C PHE A 1107 -37.36 -12.02 12.19
N ILE A 1108 -37.94 -11.68 11.04
CA ILE A 1108 -38.84 -12.58 10.31
C ILE A 1108 -38.05 -13.41 9.26
N PRO A 1109 -38.00 -14.74 9.41
CA PRO A 1109 -37.32 -15.62 8.47
C PRO A 1109 -38.13 -15.89 7.21
N LYS A 1110 -37.44 -16.28 6.14
CA LYS A 1110 -38.02 -16.82 4.91
C LYS A 1110 -37.27 -18.08 4.49
N VAL A 1111 -37.98 -19.13 4.12
CA VAL A 1111 -37.37 -20.33 3.52
C VAL A 1111 -37.14 -20.08 2.04
N VAL A 1112 -35.90 -20.24 1.58
CA VAL A 1112 -35.51 -20.11 0.18
C VAL A 1112 -34.75 -21.36 -0.28
N TRP A 1113 -34.92 -21.74 -1.54
CA TRP A 1113 -34.29 -22.94 -2.11
C TRP A 1113 -33.11 -22.52 -2.99
N LEU A 1114 -31.90 -22.75 -2.50
CA LEU A 1114 -30.65 -22.30 -3.10
C LEU A 1114 -29.93 -23.46 -3.77
N ALA A 1115 -29.05 -23.16 -4.72
CA ALA A 1115 -28.18 -24.18 -5.32
C ALA A 1115 -27.15 -24.65 -4.29
N LYS A 1116 -26.88 -25.96 -4.26
CA LYS A 1116 -25.88 -26.59 -3.39
C LYS A 1116 -24.45 -26.24 -3.79
#